data_AF-A0A1H1EU50-F1
#
_entry.id   AF-A0A1H1EU50-F1
#
_cell.length_a   1.000
_cell.length_b   1.000
_cell.length_c   1.000
_cell.angle_alpha   90.00
_cell.angle_beta   90.00
_cell.angle_gamma   90.00
#
_symmetry.space_group_name_H-M   'P 1'
#
loop_
_entity.id
_entity.type
_entity.pdbx_description
1 polymer ?
#
loop_
_entity_poly.entity_id
_entity_poly.type
_entity_poly.pdbx_seq_one_letter_code
_entity_poly.pdbx_strand_id
1 'polypeptide(L)'
;MTPYLITSFEEATLAALIHEPFGYDHADIFEKRQIKYIYGYLKSFMPALIEGKKTVGSILLEHEYIDRDFLEDYSRFYVGRFGNDGSRCARLHFFDCDLTHKQMDALLAGDSDEVFASQPHLKLTLESLQEHYLGFMVIKPLTRTFVGKTCLRVSGDTGLGKKKIAKRYDVNLFGLKLTIDSIAFQEQDKVVAACATTAIWTALHGFPGRGVKEIKSCSEITTAALNFVDGSSNGFPNKELSNKQIQRTLDVEGLRYHNSDFERTDTKPEFFQEYLAAHIDSDLPVILTGTVYGLQPDDSEDKVKAGHAITAVGYDFRDGKKWVYVHDDRLGPYARAEMVMLRDYLKGETPEGQEDRWGLAMSLVEPDATNPHEIIVPDMAIVPADKKTRLPFKYAYGTAVRIVEQIEALMPLDLCPLIDIPMPKVSFKIKLVSIAQARDEVRVHKTHRKAGDTLGKWSLDESLLVRWREEKLGFLTGHLARLQWQMDFFWENELAFKVFLDATDIPSGNAISGVYMHDPIYADAMLGAFKGQESKVGGLNDQHFFPAFTRALKRRRDDYENHLNDKYGTLRAPNHIKENEVSRDGKGTNKSLNRFWDPQQVSLVEIDKAYKEVAEDPTLTRKLIWAIGKDGVLFIAEDVPPPEELGHPSMTGMQAARIAGEIRNKGDFWQVNHFSGRYSSDYSPAERVKYLKNALLKIRSLFPLDTFEVFDA
;
A
#
# COMPACT_ATOMS: atom_id res chain seq x y z
N MET A 1 -20.53 -36.40 -28.86
CA MET A 1 -19.81 -35.16 -29.16
C MET A 1 -18.63 -35.13 -28.21
N THR A 2 -17.41 -34.91 -28.68
CA THR A 2 -16.23 -34.81 -27.79
C THR A 2 -16.43 -33.59 -26.89
N PRO A 3 -16.34 -33.71 -25.56
CA PRO A 3 -16.71 -32.63 -24.65
C PRO A 3 -15.76 -31.41 -24.70
N TYR A 4 -14.54 -31.62 -25.21
CA TYR A 4 -13.51 -30.60 -25.39
C TYR A 4 -12.57 -31.00 -26.54
N LEU A 5 -11.79 -30.05 -27.05
CA LEU A 5 -10.72 -30.32 -28.02
C LEU A 5 -9.37 -29.88 -27.44
N ILE A 6 -8.31 -30.64 -27.73
CA ILE A 6 -6.92 -30.29 -27.39
C ILE A 6 -6.08 -30.29 -28.66
N THR A 7 -5.24 -29.26 -28.81
CA THR A 7 -4.31 -29.13 -29.94
C THR A 7 -3.00 -28.46 -29.50
N SER A 8 -1.96 -28.60 -30.32
CA SER A 8 -0.67 -27.91 -30.10
C SER A 8 -0.85 -26.39 -30.15
N PHE A 9 -0.03 -25.65 -29.41
CA PHE A 9 -0.02 -24.19 -29.46
C PHE A 9 0.64 -23.70 -30.75
N GLU A 10 -0.17 -23.40 -31.77
CA GLU A 10 0.22 -22.83 -33.06
C GLU A 10 -0.76 -21.72 -33.44
N GLU A 11 -0.33 -20.76 -34.26
CA GLU A 11 -1.23 -19.69 -34.73
C GLU A 11 -2.42 -20.26 -35.51
N ALA A 12 -2.15 -21.27 -36.37
CA ALA A 12 -3.19 -21.92 -37.16
C ALA A 12 -4.18 -22.73 -36.31
N THR A 13 -3.70 -23.41 -35.26
CA THR A 13 -4.57 -24.19 -34.39
C THR A 13 -5.38 -23.31 -33.44
N LEU A 14 -4.82 -22.17 -32.99
CA LEU A 14 -5.57 -21.13 -32.28
C LEU A 14 -6.72 -20.60 -33.14
N ALA A 15 -6.44 -20.24 -34.39
CA ALA A 15 -7.48 -19.78 -35.32
C ALA A 15 -8.53 -20.87 -35.57
N ALA A 16 -8.13 -22.14 -35.69
CA ALA A 16 -9.04 -23.27 -35.83
C ALA A 16 -9.98 -23.43 -34.62
N LEU A 17 -9.44 -23.36 -33.40
CA LEU A 17 -10.27 -23.47 -32.19
C LEU A 17 -11.17 -22.26 -31.94
N ILE A 18 -10.85 -21.08 -32.47
CA ILE A 18 -11.75 -19.91 -32.45
C ILE A 18 -12.88 -20.07 -33.48
N HIS A 19 -12.59 -20.65 -34.65
CA HIS A 19 -13.57 -20.93 -35.69
C HIS A 19 -14.59 -21.97 -35.23
N GLU A 20 -14.13 -23.08 -34.64
CA GLU A 20 -14.94 -24.27 -34.39
C GLU A 20 -16.31 -24.03 -33.71
N PRO A 21 -16.45 -23.18 -32.67
CA PRO A 21 -17.74 -23.03 -31.99
C PRO A 21 -18.76 -22.18 -32.75
N PHE A 22 -18.33 -21.24 -33.59
CA PHE A 22 -19.19 -20.18 -34.14
C PHE A 22 -19.03 -19.94 -35.66
N GLY A 23 -18.12 -20.64 -36.33
CA GLY A 23 -17.93 -20.57 -37.78
C GLY A 23 -17.38 -19.25 -38.31
N TYR A 24 -16.61 -18.48 -37.52
CA TYR A 24 -16.02 -17.21 -37.95
C TYR A 24 -15.01 -17.38 -39.07
N ASP A 25 -14.96 -16.47 -40.04
CA ASP A 25 -14.01 -16.59 -41.15
C ASP A 25 -12.55 -16.64 -40.66
N HIS A 26 -11.78 -17.62 -41.14
CA HIS A 26 -10.39 -17.79 -40.72
C HIS A 26 -9.53 -16.57 -41.03
N ALA A 27 -9.73 -15.91 -42.18
CA ALA A 27 -8.96 -14.72 -42.55
C ALA A 27 -9.23 -13.56 -41.58
N ASP A 28 -10.47 -13.38 -41.15
CA ASP A 28 -10.84 -12.38 -40.14
C ASP A 28 -10.16 -12.65 -38.79
N ILE A 29 -10.04 -13.92 -38.40
CA ILE A 29 -9.34 -14.31 -37.16
C ILE A 29 -7.84 -14.02 -37.27
N PHE A 30 -7.19 -14.45 -38.36
CA PHE A 30 -5.75 -14.25 -38.56
C PHE A 30 -5.38 -12.78 -38.63
N GLU A 31 -6.18 -11.94 -39.30
CA GLU A 31 -5.87 -10.51 -39.43
C GLU A 31 -6.16 -9.70 -38.16
N LYS A 32 -6.83 -10.29 -37.17
CA LYS A 32 -7.20 -9.61 -35.94
C LYS A 32 -5.97 -9.33 -35.07
N ARG A 33 -5.67 -8.04 -34.88
CA ARG A 33 -4.55 -7.55 -34.06
C ARG A 33 -4.52 -8.15 -32.66
N GLN A 34 -5.68 -8.29 -32.02
CA GLN A 34 -5.76 -8.86 -30.67
C GLN A 34 -5.35 -10.33 -30.63
N ILE A 35 -5.66 -11.11 -31.67
CA ILE A 35 -5.25 -12.52 -31.75
C ILE A 35 -3.75 -12.63 -31.99
N LYS A 36 -3.20 -11.85 -32.94
CA LYS A 36 -1.75 -11.77 -33.16
C LYS A 36 -1.01 -11.39 -31.87
N TYR A 37 -1.51 -10.38 -31.15
CA TYR A 37 -0.94 -9.94 -29.87
C TYR A 37 -1.02 -11.02 -28.80
N ILE A 38 -2.19 -11.63 -28.58
CA ILE A 38 -2.37 -12.68 -27.56
C ILE A 38 -1.49 -13.89 -27.86
N TYR A 39 -1.38 -14.29 -29.14
CA TYR A 39 -0.48 -15.35 -29.57
C TYR A 39 0.98 -15.01 -29.26
N GLY A 40 1.46 -13.83 -29.64
CA GLY A 40 2.83 -13.37 -29.34
C GLY A 40 3.11 -13.29 -27.83
N TYR A 41 2.13 -12.82 -27.05
CA TYR A 41 2.21 -12.74 -25.60
C TYR A 41 2.36 -14.14 -24.97
N LEU A 42 1.50 -15.09 -25.35
CA LEU A 42 1.55 -16.47 -24.87
C LEU A 42 2.82 -17.20 -25.31
N LYS A 43 3.27 -16.95 -26.55
CA LYS A 43 4.51 -17.50 -27.09
C LYS A 43 5.72 -17.16 -26.21
N SER A 44 5.73 -15.99 -25.56
CA SER A 44 6.82 -15.59 -24.65
C SER A 44 6.97 -16.45 -23.39
N PHE A 45 5.95 -17.27 -23.06
CA PHE A 45 5.99 -18.22 -21.95
C PHE A 45 6.32 -19.65 -22.38
N MET A 46 6.30 -19.92 -23.69
CA MET A 46 6.54 -21.27 -24.18
C MET A 46 8.00 -21.66 -23.94
N PRO A 47 8.27 -22.89 -23.49
CA PRO A 47 9.63 -23.36 -23.28
C PRO A 47 10.39 -23.47 -24.62
N ALA A 48 11.71 -23.64 -24.53
CA ALA A 48 12.55 -23.85 -25.70
C ALA A 48 12.05 -25.05 -26.52
N LEU A 49 12.09 -24.91 -27.85
CA LEU A 49 11.70 -25.97 -28.77
C LEU A 49 12.55 -27.22 -28.55
N ILE A 50 11.88 -28.37 -28.50
CA ILE A 50 12.52 -29.69 -28.43
C ILE A 50 12.79 -30.16 -29.86
N GLU A 51 13.94 -30.81 -30.08
CA GLU A 51 14.32 -31.35 -31.38
C GLU A 51 13.20 -32.26 -31.96
N GLY A 52 12.79 -31.98 -33.20
CA GLY A 52 11.72 -32.71 -33.89
C GLY A 52 10.30 -32.20 -33.61
N LYS A 53 10.09 -31.22 -32.73
CA LYS A 53 8.77 -30.57 -32.51
C LYS A 53 8.71 -29.19 -33.14
N LYS A 54 7.55 -28.85 -33.73
CA LYS A 54 7.28 -27.53 -34.31
C LYS A 54 6.98 -26.48 -33.24
N THR A 55 6.25 -26.87 -32.19
CA THR A 55 5.91 -26.02 -31.04
C THR A 55 5.92 -26.85 -29.75
N VAL A 56 5.90 -26.16 -28.61
CA VAL A 56 5.64 -26.74 -27.30
C VAL A 56 4.49 -25.95 -26.69
N GLY A 57 3.61 -26.64 -25.97
CA GLY A 57 2.43 -26.03 -25.36
C GLY A 57 1.14 -26.46 -26.04
N SER A 58 0.03 -26.25 -25.35
CA SER A 58 -1.28 -26.75 -25.79
C SER A 58 -2.40 -25.73 -25.58
N ILE A 59 -3.43 -25.86 -26.41
CA ILE A 59 -4.68 -25.12 -26.29
C ILE A 59 -5.80 -26.14 -26.08
N LEU A 60 -6.62 -25.93 -25.05
CA LEU A 60 -7.82 -26.72 -24.78
C LEU A 60 -9.06 -25.84 -25.00
N LEU A 61 -9.99 -26.30 -25.83
CA LEU A 61 -11.28 -25.67 -26.09
C LEU A 61 -12.39 -26.32 -25.25
N GLU A 62 -13.04 -25.50 -24.43
CA GLU A 62 -14.34 -25.79 -23.81
C GLU A 62 -15.45 -25.17 -24.68
N HIS A 63 -16.26 -26.02 -25.31
CA HIS A 63 -17.25 -25.61 -26.32
C HIS A 63 -18.43 -24.81 -25.75
N GLU A 64 -18.96 -25.23 -24.59
CA GLU A 64 -20.17 -24.65 -24.01
C GLU A 64 -19.86 -24.01 -22.66
N TYR A 65 -19.51 -22.72 -22.69
CA TYR A 65 -19.19 -21.94 -21.52
C TYR A 65 -20.21 -20.81 -21.31
N ILE A 66 -20.66 -20.63 -20.07
CA ILE A 66 -21.51 -19.48 -19.69
C ILE A 66 -20.61 -18.43 -19.05
N ASP A 67 -20.26 -17.41 -19.82
CA ASP A 67 -19.62 -16.23 -19.27
C ASP A 67 -20.67 -15.30 -18.66
N ARG A 68 -20.49 -14.96 -17.38
CA ARG A 68 -21.42 -14.11 -16.65
C ARG A 68 -21.51 -12.70 -17.26
N ASP A 69 -20.37 -12.11 -17.62
CA ASP A 69 -20.33 -10.73 -18.08
C ASP A 69 -21.00 -10.63 -19.46
N PHE A 70 -20.71 -11.57 -20.36
CA PHE A 70 -21.39 -11.65 -21.66
C PHE A 70 -22.86 -12.03 -21.54
N LEU A 71 -23.26 -12.91 -20.60
CA LEU A 71 -24.67 -13.28 -20.42
C LEU A 71 -25.50 -12.05 -20.04
N GLU A 72 -24.97 -11.19 -19.16
CA GLU A 72 -25.61 -9.94 -18.79
C GLU A 72 -25.73 -9.00 -20.01
N ASP A 73 -24.64 -8.81 -20.76
CA ASP A 73 -24.64 -8.00 -21.99
C ASP A 73 -25.62 -8.56 -23.05
N TYR A 74 -25.69 -9.88 -23.18
CA TYR A 74 -26.61 -10.57 -24.07
C TYR A 74 -28.07 -10.33 -23.68
N SER A 75 -28.39 -10.51 -22.40
CA SER A 75 -29.76 -10.34 -21.90
C SER A 75 -30.30 -8.92 -22.09
N ARG A 76 -29.43 -7.91 -21.95
CA ARG A 76 -29.83 -6.50 -22.06
C ARG A 76 -29.90 -6.01 -23.49
N PHE A 77 -29.06 -6.54 -24.37
CA PHE A 77 -28.91 -5.98 -25.71
C PHE A 77 -29.12 -7.00 -26.84
N TYR A 78 -28.46 -8.15 -26.78
CA TYR A 78 -28.44 -9.09 -27.92
C TYR A 78 -29.68 -9.97 -28.03
N VAL A 79 -30.42 -10.21 -26.95
CA VAL A 79 -31.63 -11.06 -26.97
C VAL A 79 -32.70 -10.55 -27.95
N GLY A 80 -32.80 -9.23 -28.11
CA GLY A 80 -33.76 -8.58 -29.02
C GLY A 80 -33.28 -8.46 -30.46
N ARG A 81 -32.02 -8.85 -30.77
CA ARG A 81 -31.43 -8.70 -32.09
C ARG A 81 -31.82 -9.87 -33.01
N PHE A 82 -32.24 -9.54 -34.23
CA PHE A 82 -32.43 -10.52 -35.30
C PHE A 82 -31.07 -11.13 -35.72
N GLY A 83 -31.00 -12.46 -35.81
CA GLY A 83 -29.76 -13.18 -36.12
C GLY A 83 -28.73 -13.15 -34.99
N ASN A 84 -29.16 -13.37 -33.75
CA ASN A 84 -28.22 -13.53 -32.63
C ASN A 84 -27.65 -14.96 -32.59
N ASP A 85 -26.35 -15.08 -32.32
CA ASP A 85 -25.61 -16.35 -32.29
C ASP A 85 -25.68 -17.05 -30.91
N GLY A 86 -26.69 -16.69 -30.10
CA GLY A 86 -26.95 -17.27 -28.79
C GLY A 86 -26.16 -16.64 -27.63
N SER A 87 -26.39 -17.14 -26.42
CA SER A 87 -25.78 -16.66 -25.17
C SER A 87 -24.62 -17.51 -24.66
N ARG A 88 -24.33 -18.63 -25.32
CA ARG A 88 -23.26 -19.57 -24.94
C ARG A 88 -21.97 -19.10 -25.58
N CYS A 89 -20.94 -18.91 -24.76
CA CYS A 89 -19.58 -18.66 -25.20
C CYS A 89 -18.83 -19.98 -25.36
N ALA A 90 -17.61 -19.89 -25.91
CA ALA A 90 -16.59 -20.91 -25.75
C ALA A 90 -15.45 -20.36 -24.88
N ARG A 91 -14.59 -21.24 -24.35
CA ARG A 91 -13.42 -20.81 -23.57
C ARG A 91 -12.19 -21.61 -23.98
N LEU A 92 -11.12 -20.88 -24.33
CA LEU A 92 -9.81 -21.45 -24.60
C LEU A 92 -8.96 -21.41 -23.34
N HIS A 93 -8.28 -22.50 -23.04
CA HIS A 93 -7.30 -22.64 -21.97
C HIS A 93 -5.92 -22.86 -22.56
N PHE A 94 -4.92 -22.18 -22.01
CA PHE A 94 -3.55 -22.20 -22.52
C PHE A 94 -2.61 -22.84 -21.52
N PHE A 95 -1.69 -23.67 -22.01
CA PHE A 95 -0.69 -24.37 -21.22
C PHE A 95 0.68 -24.30 -21.89
N ASP A 96 1.75 -24.12 -21.10
CA ASP A 96 3.14 -24.15 -21.57
C ASP A 96 3.72 -25.58 -21.65
N CYS A 97 2.87 -26.60 -21.53
CA CYS A 97 3.19 -28.00 -21.70
C CYS A 97 2.32 -28.69 -22.76
N ASP A 98 2.79 -29.84 -23.24
CA ASP A 98 2.02 -30.67 -24.16
C ASP A 98 1.00 -31.50 -23.38
N LEU A 99 -0.26 -31.37 -23.78
CA LEU A 99 -1.40 -32.09 -23.24
C LEU A 99 -2.00 -32.97 -24.32
N THR A 100 -2.47 -34.14 -23.91
CA THR A 100 -3.18 -35.08 -24.79
C THR A 100 -4.57 -35.37 -24.23
N HIS A 101 -5.51 -35.74 -25.10
CA HIS A 101 -6.84 -36.19 -24.68
C HIS A 101 -6.74 -37.34 -23.67
N LYS A 102 -5.85 -38.31 -23.89
CA LYS A 102 -5.65 -39.44 -22.96
C LYS A 102 -5.26 -38.98 -21.55
N GLN A 103 -4.39 -37.98 -21.42
CA GLN A 103 -3.99 -37.44 -20.12
C GLN A 103 -5.14 -36.69 -19.43
N MET A 104 -5.87 -35.86 -20.18
CA MET A 104 -6.99 -35.09 -19.64
C MET A 104 -8.18 -35.99 -19.27
N ASP A 105 -8.52 -36.97 -20.11
CA ASP A 105 -9.58 -37.96 -19.83
C ASP A 105 -9.28 -38.72 -18.54
N ALA A 106 -8.06 -39.22 -18.37
CA ALA A 106 -7.69 -39.97 -17.18
C ALA A 106 -7.68 -39.11 -15.90
N LEU A 107 -7.26 -37.84 -16.02
CA LEU A 107 -7.30 -36.88 -14.91
C LEU A 107 -8.76 -36.59 -14.49
N LEU A 108 -9.66 -36.42 -15.46
CA LEU A 108 -11.07 -36.14 -15.21
C LEU A 108 -11.85 -37.37 -14.70
N ALA A 109 -11.52 -38.56 -15.20
CA ALA A 109 -12.11 -39.81 -14.74
C ALA A 109 -11.59 -40.24 -13.35
N GLY A 110 -10.42 -39.75 -12.94
CA GLY A 110 -9.80 -40.08 -11.66
C GLY A 110 -9.04 -41.40 -11.66
N ASP A 111 -8.68 -41.92 -12.84
CA ASP A 111 -8.04 -43.22 -13.05
C ASP A 111 -6.62 -43.10 -13.64
N SER A 112 -6.02 -41.91 -13.60
CA SER A 112 -4.66 -41.63 -14.11
C SER A 112 -3.59 -42.63 -13.65
N ASP A 113 -3.67 -43.14 -12.41
CA ASP A 113 -2.73 -44.15 -11.90
C ASP A 113 -2.84 -45.50 -12.62
N GLU A 114 -4.05 -45.89 -13.03
CA GLU A 114 -4.29 -47.14 -13.77
C GLU A 114 -3.92 -46.97 -15.25
N VAL A 115 -4.36 -45.88 -15.87
CA VAL A 115 -4.14 -45.59 -17.30
C VAL A 115 -2.66 -45.44 -17.66
N PHE A 116 -1.86 -44.91 -16.73
CA PHE A 116 -0.43 -44.66 -16.92
C PHE A 116 0.47 -45.54 -16.03
N ALA A 117 -0.03 -46.66 -15.49
CA ALA A 117 0.76 -47.56 -14.64
C ALA A 117 2.10 -48.01 -15.26
N SER A 118 2.12 -48.24 -16.58
CA SER A 118 3.32 -48.63 -17.34
C SER A 118 4.20 -47.44 -17.77
N GLN A 119 3.69 -46.21 -17.68
CA GLN A 119 4.37 -44.99 -18.09
C GLN A 119 4.12 -43.86 -17.06
N PRO A 120 4.55 -43.99 -15.78
CA PRO A 120 4.18 -43.04 -14.73
C PRO A 120 4.64 -41.60 -15.00
N HIS A 121 5.71 -41.42 -15.78
CA HIS A 121 6.24 -40.11 -16.17
C HIS A 121 5.33 -39.32 -17.13
N LEU A 122 4.34 -39.97 -17.77
CA LEU A 122 3.34 -39.30 -18.62
C LEU A 122 2.07 -38.92 -17.86
N LYS A 123 1.96 -39.33 -16.59
CA LYS A 123 0.82 -39.03 -15.73
C LYS A 123 0.68 -37.52 -15.54
N LEU A 124 -0.51 -37.01 -15.83
CA LEU A 124 -0.90 -35.64 -15.52
C LEU A 124 -1.57 -35.58 -14.14
N THR A 125 -1.14 -34.65 -13.29
CA THR A 125 -1.81 -34.35 -12.01
C THR A 125 -2.40 -32.94 -12.04
N LEU A 126 -3.31 -32.64 -11.10
CA LEU A 126 -3.87 -31.30 -10.98
C LEU A 126 -2.81 -30.25 -10.63
N GLU A 127 -1.83 -30.61 -9.80
CA GLU A 127 -0.71 -29.74 -9.43
C GLU A 127 0.15 -29.40 -10.65
N SER A 128 0.52 -30.41 -11.46
CA SER A 128 1.27 -30.21 -12.70
C SER A 128 0.47 -29.39 -13.70
N LEU A 129 -0.84 -29.65 -13.85
CA LEU A 129 -1.71 -28.86 -14.71
C LEU A 129 -1.75 -27.39 -14.30
N GLN A 130 -1.84 -27.10 -12.99
CA GLN A 130 -1.82 -25.75 -12.44
C GLN A 130 -0.48 -25.04 -12.65
N GLU A 131 0.65 -25.74 -12.47
CA GLU A 131 1.99 -25.19 -12.71
C GLU A 131 2.15 -24.72 -14.16
N HIS A 132 1.63 -25.49 -15.11
CA HIS A 132 1.70 -25.20 -16.53
C HIS A 132 0.59 -24.28 -17.07
N TYR A 133 -0.37 -23.85 -16.22
CA TYR A 133 -1.53 -23.10 -16.65
C TYR A 133 -1.22 -21.62 -16.94
N LEU A 134 -1.36 -21.21 -18.20
CA LEU A 134 -1.10 -19.83 -18.67
C LEU A 134 -2.34 -18.92 -18.61
N GLY A 135 -3.52 -19.47 -18.38
CA GLY A 135 -4.76 -18.72 -18.28
C GLY A 135 -5.80 -19.10 -19.33
N PHE A 136 -6.77 -18.22 -19.57
CA PHE A 136 -7.88 -18.46 -20.49
C PHE A 136 -8.28 -17.23 -21.29
N MET A 137 -8.98 -17.48 -22.40
CA MET A 137 -9.67 -16.48 -23.22
C MET A 137 -11.10 -16.97 -23.51
N VAL A 138 -12.10 -16.17 -23.15
CA VAL A 138 -13.49 -16.41 -23.55
C VAL A 138 -13.70 -15.94 -24.99
N ILE A 139 -14.37 -16.76 -25.79
CA ILE A 139 -14.83 -16.43 -27.14
C ILE A 139 -16.34 -16.18 -27.08
N LYS A 140 -16.74 -14.94 -27.32
CA LYS A 140 -18.15 -14.53 -27.38
C LYS A 140 -18.73 -14.92 -28.76
N PRO A 141 -20.02 -15.27 -28.83
CA PRO A 141 -20.77 -15.48 -30.08
C PRO A 141 -21.08 -14.11 -30.76
N LEU A 142 -20.03 -13.38 -31.16
CA LEU A 142 -20.09 -12.09 -31.86
C LEU A 142 -19.12 -12.09 -33.05
N THR A 143 -19.63 -11.87 -34.27
CA THR A 143 -18.83 -12.01 -35.51
C THR A 143 -17.55 -11.18 -35.61
N ARG A 144 -17.49 -9.99 -34.99
CA ARG A 144 -16.32 -9.08 -35.10
C ARG A 144 -15.55 -8.90 -33.80
N THR A 145 -16.25 -8.86 -32.66
CA THR A 145 -15.71 -8.49 -31.35
C THR A 145 -15.76 -9.69 -30.40
N PHE A 146 -15.30 -10.85 -30.88
CA PHE A 146 -15.44 -12.13 -30.19
C PHE A 146 -14.48 -12.31 -29.00
N VAL A 147 -13.44 -11.48 -28.83
CA VAL A 147 -12.53 -11.63 -27.68
C VAL A 147 -13.20 -11.12 -26.41
N GLY A 148 -13.66 -12.04 -25.58
CA GLY A 148 -14.27 -11.76 -24.28
C GLY A 148 -13.25 -11.69 -23.16
N LYS A 149 -13.74 -11.93 -21.93
CA LYS A 149 -12.93 -11.95 -20.72
C LYS A 149 -11.72 -12.89 -20.88
N THR A 150 -10.55 -12.31 -20.78
CA THR A 150 -9.26 -12.95 -20.98
C THR A 150 -8.38 -12.67 -19.77
N CYS A 151 -7.89 -13.72 -19.12
CA CYS A 151 -6.99 -13.62 -17.97
C CYS A 151 -5.78 -14.50 -18.25
N LEU A 152 -4.65 -13.86 -18.54
CA LEU A 152 -3.40 -14.54 -18.87
C LEU A 152 -2.36 -14.29 -17.78
N ARG A 153 -1.44 -15.26 -17.61
CA ARG A 153 -0.29 -15.16 -16.72
C ARG A 153 0.46 -13.85 -16.99
N VAL A 154 0.81 -13.12 -15.93
CA VAL A 154 1.57 -11.87 -16.07
C VAL A 154 3.03 -12.17 -16.43
N SER A 155 3.50 -11.58 -17.53
CA SER A 155 4.87 -11.78 -18.02
C SER A 155 5.93 -11.00 -17.23
N GLY A 156 7.16 -11.52 -17.21
CA GLY A 156 8.35 -10.81 -16.71
C GLY A 156 8.51 -10.77 -15.20
N ASP A 157 9.65 -10.23 -14.76
CA ASP A 157 10.02 -10.08 -13.36
C ASP A 157 9.34 -8.89 -12.67
N THR A 158 9.26 -8.95 -11.34
CA THR A 158 8.83 -7.85 -10.46
C THR A 158 10.04 -7.36 -9.65
N GLY A 159 10.13 -6.06 -9.34
CA GLY A 159 11.25 -5.57 -8.54
C GLY A 159 11.20 -4.07 -8.25
N LEU A 160 12.23 -3.55 -7.59
CA LEU A 160 12.32 -2.12 -7.31
C LEU A 160 12.34 -1.32 -8.64
N GLY A 161 11.42 -0.37 -8.80
CA GLY A 161 11.30 0.41 -10.03
C GLY A 161 10.51 -0.28 -11.15
N LYS A 162 9.86 -1.42 -10.87
CA LYS A 162 8.99 -2.12 -11.82
C LYS A 162 7.85 -2.85 -11.11
N LYS A 163 6.62 -2.62 -11.55
CA LYS A 163 5.45 -3.33 -11.02
C LYS A 163 4.38 -3.52 -12.08
N LYS A 164 3.67 -4.64 -12.02
CA LYS A 164 2.43 -4.90 -12.74
C LYS A 164 1.39 -5.34 -11.72
N ILE A 165 0.20 -4.75 -11.76
CA ILE A 165 -0.93 -5.15 -10.93
C ILE A 165 -1.40 -6.51 -11.43
N ALA A 166 -1.59 -7.43 -10.50
CA ALA A 166 -2.17 -8.75 -10.74
C ALA A 166 -3.07 -9.10 -9.56
N LYS A 167 -4.10 -9.89 -9.84
CA LYS A 167 -5.07 -10.37 -8.87
C LYS A 167 -5.39 -11.82 -9.17
N ARG A 168 -5.64 -12.60 -8.13
CA ARG A 168 -6.00 -14.01 -8.27
C ARG A 168 -7.42 -14.17 -8.80
N TYR A 169 -7.56 -14.93 -9.89
CA TYR A 169 -8.82 -15.41 -10.44
C TYR A 169 -8.92 -16.91 -10.19
N ASP A 170 -10.06 -17.33 -9.65
CA ASP A 170 -10.42 -18.74 -9.58
C ASP A 170 -11.02 -19.17 -10.93
N VAL A 171 -10.47 -20.23 -11.51
CA VAL A 171 -10.91 -20.82 -12.78
C VAL A 171 -11.33 -22.26 -12.53
N ASN A 172 -12.47 -22.66 -13.07
CA ASN A 172 -12.94 -24.04 -13.00
C ASN A 172 -12.94 -24.65 -14.40
N LEU A 173 -12.11 -25.65 -14.64
CA LEU A 173 -12.05 -26.41 -15.90
C LEU A 173 -12.65 -27.81 -15.64
N PHE A 174 -13.90 -28.05 -16.04
CA PHE A 174 -14.61 -29.32 -15.84
C PHE A 174 -14.59 -29.84 -14.38
N GLY A 175 -14.68 -28.93 -13.40
CA GLY A 175 -14.58 -29.27 -11.98
C GLY A 175 -13.18 -29.12 -11.38
N LEU A 176 -12.12 -29.12 -12.20
CA LEU A 176 -10.74 -28.90 -11.77
C LEU A 176 -10.56 -27.43 -11.37
N LYS A 177 -10.14 -27.19 -10.12
CA LYS A 177 -9.89 -25.84 -9.60
C LYS A 177 -8.48 -25.40 -10.00
N LEU A 178 -8.42 -24.44 -10.90
CA LEU A 178 -7.21 -23.74 -11.30
C LEU A 178 -7.27 -22.29 -10.83
N THR A 179 -6.13 -21.63 -10.79
CA THR A 179 -5.99 -20.22 -10.44
C THR A 179 -5.02 -19.54 -11.39
N ILE A 180 -5.26 -18.26 -11.63
CA ILE A 180 -4.35 -17.43 -12.41
C ILE A 180 -4.27 -16.04 -11.81
N ASP A 181 -3.06 -15.52 -11.63
CA ASP A 181 -2.84 -14.14 -11.22
C ASP A 181 -2.74 -13.28 -12.50
N SER A 182 -3.69 -12.35 -12.67
CA SER A 182 -3.85 -11.56 -13.90
C SER A 182 -4.65 -10.28 -13.60
N ILE A 183 -4.97 -9.50 -14.63
CA ILE A 183 -6.08 -8.55 -14.65
C ILE A 183 -6.92 -8.91 -15.87
N ALA A 184 -8.23 -8.92 -15.72
CA ALA A 184 -9.10 -9.27 -16.82
C ALA A 184 -8.97 -8.23 -17.95
N PHE A 185 -8.83 -8.74 -19.17
CA PHE A 185 -8.84 -7.98 -20.42
C PHE A 185 -10.06 -8.41 -21.23
N GLN A 186 -10.58 -7.51 -22.07
CA GLN A 186 -11.51 -7.86 -23.13
C GLN A 186 -11.42 -6.85 -24.28
N GLU A 187 -11.84 -7.26 -25.45
CA GLU A 187 -12.00 -6.36 -26.59
C GLU A 187 -13.26 -5.51 -26.44
N GLN A 188 -13.19 -4.25 -26.89
CA GLN A 188 -14.38 -3.40 -26.97
C GLN A 188 -15.39 -3.93 -27.98
N ASP A 189 -16.64 -3.74 -27.61
CA ASP A 189 -17.76 -3.98 -28.48
C ASP A 189 -18.43 -2.64 -28.74
N LYS A 190 -18.16 -1.99 -29.89
CA LYS A 190 -18.67 -0.63 -30.20
C LYS A 190 -20.19 -0.49 -30.10
N VAL A 191 -20.92 -1.61 -30.01
CA VAL A 191 -22.36 -1.62 -29.81
C VAL A 191 -22.74 -1.48 -28.33
N VAL A 192 -22.05 -2.17 -27.42
CA VAL A 192 -22.39 -2.26 -25.98
C VAL A 192 -21.38 -1.55 -25.07
N ALA A 193 -20.11 -1.49 -25.47
CA ALA A 193 -18.98 -1.01 -24.68
C ALA A 193 -18.01 -0.17 -25.54
N ALA A 194 -18.01 1.14 -25.35
CA ALA A 194 -16.96 2.01 -25.89
C ALA A 194 -15.63 1.80 -25.13
N CYS A 195 -14.51 2.27 -25.67
CA CYS A 195 -13.18 2.14 -25.06
C CYS A 195 -13.12 2.56 -23.58
N ALA A 196 -13.78 3.67 -23.24
CA ALA A 196 -13.91 4.15 -21.86
C ALA A 196 -14.62 3.16 -20.93
N THR A 197 -15.61 2.41 -21.43
CA THR A 197 -16.30 1.36 -20.65
C THR A 197 -15.33 0.22 -20.33
N THR A 198 -14.58 -0.25 -21.33
CA THR A 198 -13.57 -1.30 -21.15
C THR A 198 -12.44 -0.87 -20.22
N ALA A 199 -12.02 0.40 -20.29
CA ALA A 199 -11.05 0.97 -19.36
C ALA A 199 -11.58 1.02 -17.91
N ILE A 200 -12.81 1.49 -17.69
CA ILE A 200 -13.45 1.44 -16.36
C ILE A 200 -13.52 0.00 -15.86
N TRP A 201 -14.01 -0.93 -16.69
CA TRP A 201 -14.14 -2.34 -16.33
C TRP A 201 -12.79 -2.95 -15.92
N THR A 202 -11.73 -2.66 -16.68
CA THR A 202 -10.36 -3.10 -16.36
C THR A 202 -9.89 -2.51 -15.04
N ALA A 203 -10.12 -1.20 -14.82
CA ALA A 203 -9.75 -0.54 -13.58
C ALA A 203 -10.49 -1.12 -12.36
N LEU A 204 -11.76 -1.53 -12.53
CA LEU A 204 -12.52 -2.22 -11.48
C LEU A 204 -11.97 -3.62 -11.18
N HIS A 205 -11.49 -4.35 -12.19
CA HIS A 205 -10.78 -5.63 -12.01
C HIS A 205 -9.46 -5.47 -11.26
N GLY A 206 -8.72 -4.40 -11.54
CA GLY A 206 -7.48 -4.03 -10.85
C GLY A 206 -7.67 -3.49 -9.44
N PHE A 207 -8.83 -2.95 -9.11
CA PHE A 207 -9.06 -2.32 -7.82
C PHE A 207 -9.04 -3.33 -6.66
N PRO A 208 -8.25 -3.10 -5.58
CA PRO A 208 -8.03 -4.08 -4.51
C PRO A 208 -9.27 -4.26 -3.62
N GLY A 209 -10.11 -3.21 -3.49
CA GLY A 209 -11.28 -3.21 -2.62
C GLY A 209 -12.55 -3.82 -3.22
N ARG A 210 -12.47 -4.51 -4.36
CA ARG A 210 -13.64 -5.05 -5.07
C ARG A 210 -13.44 -6.53 -5.39
N GLY A 211 -14.41 -7.38 -5.09
CA GLY A 211 -14.34 -8.79 -5.49
C GLY A 211 -14.55 -8.96 -7.00
N VAL A 212 -13.94 -9.96 -7.65
CA VAL A 212 -14.15 -10.22 -9.10
C VAL A 212 -15.65 -10.43 -9.41
N LYS A 213 -16.38 -11.07 -8.47
CA LYS A 213 -17.83 -11.32 -8.59
C LYS A 213 -18.70 -10.08 -8.40
N GLU A 214 -18.16 -8.98 -7.87
CA GLU A 214 -18.90 -7.74 -7.64
C GLU A 214 -18.78 -6.76 -8.82
N ILE A 215 -17.89 -7.05 -9.77
CA ILE A 215 -17.67 -6.20 -10.94
C ILE A 215 -18.83 -6.40 -11.91
N LYS A 216 -19.46 -5.30 -12.27
CA LYS A 216 -20.56 -5.22 -13.23
C LYS A 216 -20.10 -5.50 -14.66
N SER A 217 -21.03 -5.92 -15.51
CA SER A 217 -20.77 -6.12 -16.94
C SER A 217 -20.53 -4.78 -17.66
N CYS A 218 -20.09 -4.83 -18.92
CA CYS A 218 -19.89 -3.60 -19.68
C CYS A 218 -21.19 -2.87 -20.00
N SER A 219 -22.26 -3.60 -20.34
CA SER A 219 -23.58 -2.99 -20.56
C SER A 219 -24.09 -2.24 -19.32
N GLU A 220 -23.84 -2.77 -18.12
CA GLU A 220 -24.16 -2.11 -16.86
C GLU A 220 -23.36 -0.83 -16.63
N ILE A 221 -22.05 -0.90 -16.87
CA ILE A 221 -21.14 0.25 -16.77
C ILE A 221 -21.53 1.35 -17.76
N THR A 222 -21.82 1.00 -19.02
CA THR A 222 -22.27 1.95 -20.03
C THR A 222 -23.63 2.56 -19.69
N THR A 223 -24.58 1.75 -19.20
CA THR A 223 -25.89 2.26 -18.75
C THR A 223 -25.72 3.27 -17.62
N ALA A 224 -24.86 2.96 -16.64
CA ALA A 224 -24.55 3.87 -15.55
C ALA A 224 -23.92 5.19 -16.04
N ALA A 225 -23.09 5.14 -17.08
CA ALA A 225 -22.45 6.32 -17.66
C ALA A 225 -23.44 7.26 -18.39
N LEU A 226 -24.48 6.71 -19.03
CA LEU A 226 -25.43 7.47 -19.85
C LEU A 226 -26.56 8.14 -19.06
N ASN A 227 -26.99 7.54 -17.95
CA ASN A 227 -28.18 7.96 -17.18
C ASN A 227 -28.10 9.36 -16.55
N PHE A 228 -26.95 10.06 -16.63
CA PHE A 228 -26.69 11.29 -15.88
C PHE A 228 -26.31 12.51 -16.73
N VAL A 229 -26.56 12.50 -18.05
CA VAL A 229 -26.24 13.63 -18.93
C VAL A 229 -27.49 14.11 -19.66
N ASP A 230 -27.86 15.39 -19.48
CA ASP A 230 -28.96 16.01 -20.24
C ASP A 230 -28.64 16.00 -21.74
N GLY A 231 -29.55 15.45 -22.54
CA GLY A 231 -29.37 15.30 -23.99
C GLY A 231 -28.57 14.06 -24.41
N SER A 232 -28.20 13.16 -23.48
CA SER A 232 -27.76 11.82 -23.88
C SER A 232 -28.93 11.08 -24.51
N SER A 233 -28.70 10.51 -25.69
CA SER A 233 -29.64 9.53 -26.24
C SER A 233 -29.59 8.29 -25.35
N ASN A 234 -30.72 7.93 -24.72
CA ASN A 234 -30.92 6.68 -23.97
C ASN A 234 -30.89 5.46 -24.90
N GLY A 235 -29.83 5.26 -25.66
CA GLY A 235 -29.77 4.23 -26.69
C GLY A 235 -28.34 3.81 -27.01
N PHE A 236 -28.14 2.50 -27.02
CA PHE A 236 -27.06 1.88 -27.77
C PHE A 236 -27.31 2.05 -29.28
N PRO A 237 -26.28 2.25 -30.13
CA PRO A 237 -24.85 2.19 -29.83
C PRO A 237 -24.26 3.53 -29.35
N ASN A 238 -23.31 3.49 -28.41
CA ASN A 238 -22.57 4.67 -27.97
C ASN A 238 -21.19 4.72 -28.63
N LYS A 239 -20.86 5.85 -29.23
CA LYS A 239 -19.57 6.02 -29.91
C LYS A 239 -18.43 6.33 -28.92
N GLU A 240 -18.64 7.19 -27.92
CA GLU A 240 -17.60 7.63 -26.98
C GLU A 240 -18.19 8.04 -25.61
N LEU A 241 -17.42 7.94 -24.51
CA LEU A 241 -17.76 8.51 -23.20
C LEU A 241 -16.79 9.65 -22.86
N SER A 242 -17.34 10.75 -22.35
CA SER A 242 -16.55 11.88 -21.85
C SER A 242 -15.88 11.58 -20.49
N ASN A 243 -14.84 12.34 -20.14
CA ASN A 243 -14.18 12.25 -18.82
C ASN A 243 -15.16 12.42 -17.65
N LYS A 244 -16.19 13.27 -17.79
CA LYS A 244 -17.24 13.44 -16.79
C LYS A 244 -18.09 12.17 -16.62
N GLN A 245 -18.39 11.48 -17.71
CA GLN A 245 -19.13 10.21 -17.66
C GLN A 245 -18.30 9.11 -17.00
N ILE A 246 -16.99 9.02 -17.32
CA ILE A 246 -16.08 8.07 -16.66
C ILE A 246 -16.08 8.28 -15.14
N GLN A 247 -15.86 9.53 -14.71
CA GLN A 247 -15.86 9.92 -13.31
C GLN A 247 -17.20 9.60 -12.61
N ARG A 248 -18.31 9.93 -13.28
CA ARG A 248 -19.64 9.68 -12.73
C ARG A 248 -19.95 8.19 -12.58
N THR A 249 -19.49 7.37 -13.50
CA THR A 249 -19.62 5.92 -13.38
C THR A 249 -18.89 5.40 -12.13
N LEU A 250 -17.70 5.92 -11.83
CA LEU A 250 -16.98 5.55 -10.60
C LEU A 250 -17.75 5.96 -9.32
N ASP A 251 -18.46 7.10 -9.32
CA ASP A 251 -19.36 7.46 -8.22
C ASP A 251 -20.51 6.45 -8.05
N VAL A 252 -21.14 6.02 -9.16
CA VAL A 252 -22.22 5.01 -9.16
C VAL A 252 -21.72 3.67 -8.67
N GLU A 253 -20.46 3.35 -8.97
CA GLU A 253 -19.75 2.20 -8.42
C GLU A 253 -19.41 2.34 -6.93
N GLY A 254 -19.73 3.47 -6.28
CA GLY A 254 -19.48 3.69 -4.85
C GLY A 254 -18.02 3.95 -4.52
N LEU A 255 -17.22 4.32 -5.52
CA LEU A 255 -15.81 4.66 -5.39
C LEU A 255 -15.64 6.18 -5.30
N ARG A 256 -14.46 6.60 -4.82
CA ARG A 256 -13.96 7.95 -5.10
C ARG A 256 -13.06 7.86 -6.32
N TYR A 257 -12.80 9.00 -6.93
CA TYR A 257 -11.81 9.11 -7.98
C TYR A 257 -10.94 10.35 -7.74
N HIS A 258 -9.70 10.25 -8.17
CA HIS A 258 -8.76 11.37 -8.24
C HIS A 258 -8.35 11.55 -9.68
N ASN A 259 -8.31 12.78 -10.16
CA ASN A 259 -7.88 13.09 -11.50
C ASN A 259 -6.69 14.05 -11.52
N SER A 260 -5.86 13.90 -12.55
CA SER A 260 -4.78 14.80 -12.89
C SER A 260 -4.94 15.21 -14.35
N ASP A 261 -4.88 16.50 -14.59
CA ASP A 261 -4.89 17.11 -15.92
C ASP A 261 -3.46 17.09 -16.47
N PHE A 262 -3.30 16.59 -17.69
CA PHE A 262 -2.03 16.53 -18.41
C PHE A 262 -2.04 17.34 -19.71
N GLU A 263 -3.16 17.94 -20.10
CA GLU A 263 -3.23 18.82 -21.29
C GLU A 263 -2.31 20.03 -21.14
N ARG A 264 -2.11 20.47 -19.89
CA ARG A 264 -1.25 21.61 -19.59
C ARG A 264 0.22 21.28 -19.87
N THR A 265 0.86 22.10 -20.69
CA THR A 265 2.27 21.98 -21.10
C THR A 265 3.28 22.09 -19.96
N ASP A 266 2.86 22.53 -18.77
CA ASP A 266 3.69 22.57 -17.56
C ASP A 266 3.87 21.19 -16.90
N THR A 267 3.12 20.16 -17.33
CA THR A 267 3.22 18.83 -16.73
C THR A 267 4.33 17.99 -17.32
N LYS A 268 5.46 17.95 -16.61
CA LYS A 268 6.65 17.18 -16.99
C LYS A 268 6.40 15.66 -16.97
N PRO A 269 7.04 14.88 -17.86
CA PRO A 269 6.92 13.42 -17.88
C PRO A 269 7.37 12.77 -16.55
N GLU A 270 8.30 13.38 -15.83
CA GLU A 270 8.75 12.90 -14.50
C GLU A 270 7.61 12.91 -13.48
N PHE A 271 6.74 13.92 -13.50
CA PHE A 271 5.57 13.96 -12.62
C PHE A 271 4.61 12.80 -12.93
N PHE A 272 4.41 12.47 -14.22
CA PHE A 272 3.61 11.31 -14.59
C PHE A 272 4.24 10.00 -14.14
N GLN A 273 5.57 9.86 -14.20
CA GLN A 273 6.25 8.67 -13.69
C GLN A 273 6.02 8.48 -12.19
N GLU A 274 6.17 9.54 -11.41
CA GLU A 274 5.94 9.51 -9.96
C GLU A 274 4.47 9.28 -9.63
N TYR A 275 3.55 9.90 -10.39
CA TYR A 275 2.12 9.69 -10.29
C TYR A 275 1.77 8.22 -10.58
N LEU A 276 2.20 7.68 -11.72
CA LEU A 276 1.91 6.31 -12.12
C LEU A 276 2.51 5.31 -11.12
N ALA A 277 3.79 5.47 -10.76
CA ALA A 277 4.46 4.60 -9.81
C ALA A 277 3.73 4.59 -8.47
N ALA A 278 3.34 5.76 -7.94
CA ALA A 278 2.64 5.84 -6.66
C ALA A 278 1.30 5.10 -6.66
N HIS A 279 0.51 5.22 -7.71
CA HIS A 279 -0.79 4.54 -7.80
C HIS A 279 -0.63 3.03 -8.06
N ILE A 280 0.24 2.64 -8.99
CA ILE A 280 0.51 1.22 -9.27
C ILE A 280 1.13 0.51 -8.05
N ASP A 281 2.05 1.15 -7.32
CA ASP A 281 2.60 0.62 -6.06
C ASP A 281 1.54 0.47 -4.97
N SER A 282 0.43 1.23 -5.07
CA SER A 282 -0.76 1.11 -4.21
C SER A 282 -1.79 0.10 -4.71
N ASP A 283 -1.50 -0.65 -5.77
CA ASP A 283 -2.42 -1.53 -6.50
C ASP A 283 -3.64 -0.78 -7.08
N LEU A 284 -3.50 0.52 -7.35
CA LEU A 284 -4.54 1.34 -7.96
C LEU A 284 -4.26 1.50 -9.47
N PRO A 285 -5.09 0.93 -10.35
CA PRO A 285 -4.94 1.11 -11.79
C PRO A 285 -5.24 2.56 -12.18
N VAL A 286 -4.63 3.04 -13.27
CA VAL A 286 -4.79 4.42 -13.76
C VAL A 286 -5.50 4.41 -15.10
N ILE A 287 -6.72 4.95 -15.16
CA ILE A 287 -7.41 5.18 -16.43
C ILE A 287 -6.76 6.39 -17.10
N LEU A 288 -6.31 6.24 -18.34
CA LEU A 288 -5.74 7.32 -19.14
C LEU A 288 -6.69 7.59 -20.30
N THR A 289 -7.08 8.85 -20.45
CA THR A 289 -7.81 9.33 -21.63
C THR A 289 -6.89 10.24 -22.42
N GLY A 290 -6.91 10.15 -23.74
CA GLY A 290 -6.00 10.93 -24.56
C GLY A 290 -6.36 10.90 -26.04
N THR A 291 -5.55 11.60 -26.82
CA THR A 291 -5.67 11.65 -28.28
C THR A 291 -4.68 10.69 -28.93
N VAL A 292 -5.13 9.92 -29.92
CA VAL A 292 -4.31 8.97 -30.67
C VAL A 292 -3.76 9.61 -31.94
N TYR A 293 -2.44 9.52 -32.10
CA TYR A 293 -1.72 9.95 -33.30
C TYR A 293 -1.17 8.73 -34.06
N GLY A 294 -1.52 8.62 -35.34
CA GLY A 294 -0.92 7.66 -36.26
C GLY A 294 0.48 8.08 -36.68
N LEU A 295 1.37 7.11 -36.88
CA LEU A 295 2.70 7.37 -37.45
C LEU A 295 2.68 7.55 -38.97
N GLN A 296 1.62 7.10 -39.63
CA GLN A 296 1.33 7.42 -41.03
C GLN A 296 -0.01 8.16 -41.09
N PRO A 297 -0.13 9.18 -41.97
CA PRO A 297 -1.41 9.82 -42.22
C PRO A 297 -2.41 8.79 -42.73
N ASP A 298 -3.67 8.96 -42.36
CA ASP A 298 -4.75 8.15 -42.92
C ASP A 298 -5.15 8.64 -44.33
N ASP A 299 -6.19 8.03 -44.92
CA ASP A 299 -6.70 8.40 -46.25
C ASP A 299 -7.17 9.87 -46.34
N SER A 300 -7.34 10.56 -45.20
CA SER A 300 -7.71 11.98 -45.11
C SER A 300 -6.52 12.92 -44.92
N GLU A 301 -5.29 12.39 -45.01
CA GLU A 301 -4.02 13.07 -44.72
C GLU A 301 -3.86 13.53 -43.25
N ASP A 302 -4.79 13.15 -42.36
CA ASP A 302 -4.72 13.49 -40.94
C ASP A 302 -3.96 12.40 -40.16
N LYS A 303 -3.18 12.84 -39.18
CA LYS A 303 -2.49 11.95 -38.23
C LYS A 303 -3.26 11.81 -36.93
N VAL A 304 -4.17 12.75 -36.63
CA VAL A 304 -5.07 12.65 -35.49
C VAL A 304 -6.17 11.64 -35.82
N LYS A 305 -6.21 10.52 -35.10
CA LYS A 305 -7.18 9.46 -35.38
C LYS A 305 -8.48 9.65 -34.62
N ALA A 306 -8.41 9.70 -33.29
CA ALA A 306 -9.56 9.79 -32.38
C ALA A 306 -9.12 9.99 -30.93
N GLY A 307 -10.07 10.28 -30.05
CA GLY A 307 -9.90 10.09 -28.61
C GLY A 307 -9.88 8.61 -28.25
N HIS A 308 -9.13 8.24 -27.21
CA HIS A 308 -9.06 6.87 -26.70
C HIS A 308 -8.92 6.83 -25.18
N ALA A 309 -9.36 5.72 -24.60
CA ALA A 309 -9.24 5.44 -23.17
C ALA A 309 -8.62 4.08 -22.94
N ILE A 310 -7.56 4.04 -22.14
CA ILE A 310 -6.83 2.82 -21.75
C ILE A 310 -6.67 2.76 -20.24
N THR A 311 -6.29 1.61 -19.71
CA THR A 311 -5.95 1.49 -18.28
C THR A 311 -4.50 1.06 -18.12
N ALA A 312 -3.69 1.92 -17.50
CA ALA A 312 -2.36 1.53 -17.05
C ALA A 312 -2.46 0.65 -15.81
N VAL A 313 -1.78 -0.49 -15.88
CA VAL A 313 -1.75 -1.55 -14.87
C VAL A 313 -0.31 -1.89 -14.47
N GLY A 314 0.69 -1.17 -14.98
CA GLY A 314 2.07 -1.39 -14.60
C GLY A 314 3.06 -0.40 -15.19
N TYR A 315 4.31 -0.49 -14.75
CA TYR A 315 5.45 0.27 -15.29
C TYR A 315 6.78 -0.50 -15.13
N ASP A 316 7.81 -0.12 -15.90
CA ASP A 316 9.22 -0.48 -15.71
C ASP A 316 10.10 0.76 -15.97
N PHE A 317 10.60 1.35 -14.89
CA PHE A 317 11.43 2.57 -14.88
C PHE A 317 12.88 2.30 -14.46
N ARG A 318 13.33 1.04 -14.54
CA ARG A 318 14.71 0.67 -14.22
C ARG A 318 15.66 1.07 -15.36
N ASP A 319 16.90 1.35 -15.02
CA ASP A 319 17.99 1.58 -15.99
C ASP A 319 17.67 2.66 -17.04
N GLY A 320 16.93 3.70 -16.65
CA GLY A 320 16.53 4.80 -17.53
C GLY A 320 15.41 4.46 -18.52
N LYS A 321 14.86 3.24 -18.48
CA LYS A 321 13.68 2.85 -19.25
C LYS A 321 12.46 3.66 -18.81
N LYS A 322 11.49 3.83 -19.72
CA LYS A 322 10.24 4.56 -19.45
C LYS A 322 9.02 3.77 -19.93
N TRP A 323 8.93 2.49 -19.54
CA TRP A 323 7.85 1.62 -19.99
C TRP A 323 6.62 1.71 -19.11
N VAL A 324 5.45 1.74 -19.74
CA VAL A 324 4.13 1.65 -19.12
C VAL A 324 3.45 0.39 -19.65
N TYR A 325 2.84 -0.40 -18.76
CA TYR A 325 2.03 -1.54 -19.15
C TYR A 325 0.56 -1.16 -19.07
N VAL A 326 -0.17 -1.31 -20.17
CA VAL A 326 -1.57 -0.89 -20.32
C VAL A 326 -2.43 -2.03 -20.82
N HIS A 327 -3.72 -2.01 -20.49
CA HIS A 327 -4.73 -2.75 -21.20
C HIS A 327 -5.35 -1.81 -22.23
N ASP A 328 -5.14 -2.14 -23.50
CA ASP A 328 -5.74 -1.44 -24.65
C ASP A 328 -6.61 -2.45 -25.40
N ASP A 329 -7.90 -2.17 -25.47
CA ASP A 329 -8.93 -3.03 -26.07
C ASP A 329 -8.73 -3.30 -27.58
N ARG A 330 -7.92 -2.46 -28.25
CA ARG A 330 -7.52 -2.62 -29.66
C ARG A 330 -6.29 -3.52 -29.83
N LEU A 331 -5.57 -3.82 -28.76
CA LEU A 331 -4.31 -4.57 -28.77
C LEU A 331 -4.36 -5.82 -27.90
N GLY A 332 -4.41 -5.68 -26.58
CA GLY A 332 -4.34 -6.83 -25.69
C GLY A 332 -3.96 -6.52 -24.24
N PRO A 333 -3.88 -7.56 -23.41
CA PRO A 333 -3.50 -7.45 -22.00
C PRO A 333 -2.03 -7.08 -21.84
N TYR A 334 -1.73 -6.23 -20.86
CA TYR A 334 -0.38 -5.78 -20.51
C TYR A 334 0.46 -5.31 -21.72
N ALA A 335 -0.18 -4.67 -22.70
CA ALA A 335 0.49 -4.00 -23.82
C ALA A 335 1.53 -3.01 -23.30
N ARG A 336 2.69 -2.96 -23.96
CA ARG A 336 3.82 -2.15 -23.53
C ARG A 336 3.86 -0.86 -24.35
N ALA A 337 3.99 0.25 -23.65
CA ALA A 337 4.12 1.58 -24.24
C ALA A 337 5.36 2.31 -23.70
N GLU A 338 6.11 2.98 -24.57
CA GLU A 338 7.25 3.82 -24.15
C GLU A 338 6.80 5.26 -23.94
N MET A 339 7.23 5.90 -22.86
CA MET A 339 7.06 7.35 -22.74
C MET A 339 8.09 8.07 -23.61
N VAL A 340 7.61 8.85 -24.56
CA VAL A 340 8.44 9.61 -25.52
C VAL A 340 8.03 11.08 -25.55
N MET A 341 8.98 11.98 -25.80
CA MET A 341 8.67 13.38 -26.13
C MET A 341 8.21 13.47 -27.58
N LEU A 342 7.14 14.22 -27.85
CA LEU A 342 6.54 14.28 -29.18
C LEU A 342 7.50 14.87 -30.21
N ARG A 343 8.17 16.00 -29.88
CA ARG A 343 9.17 16.62 -30.76
C ARG A 343 10.32 15.68 -31.15
N ASP A 344 10.75 14.81 -30.23
CA ASP A 344 11.89 13.93 -30.47
C ASP A 344 11.45 12.75 -31.34
N TYR A 345 10.20 12.33 -31.18
CA TYR A 345 9.64 11.15 -31.82
C TYR A 345 9.05 11.45 -33.20
N LEU A 346 8.17 12.45 -33.33
CA LEU A 346 7.51 12.88 -34.57
C LEU A 346 8.35 13.90 -35.37
N LYS A 347 9.34 14.55 -34.75
CA LYS A 347 10.26 15.51 -35.41
C LYS A 347 9.48 16.61 -36.15
N GLY A 348 9.80 16.85 -37.42
CA GLY A 348 9.13 17.87 -38.25
C GLY A 348 7.66 17.60 -38.54
N GLU A 349 7.13 16.45 -38.10
CA GLU A 349 5.73 16.07 -38.22
C GLU A 349 4.94 16.24 -36.92
N THR A 350 5.55 16.85 -35.90
CA THR A 350 4.88 17.16 -34.63
C THR A 350 3.81 18.22 -34.85
N PRO A 351 2.56 18.02 -34.36
CA PRO A 351 1.51 19.04 -34.48
C PRO A 351 1.92 20.35 -33.78
N GLU A 352 1.56 21.48 -34.39
CA GLU A 352 1.85 22.82 -33.84
C GLU A 352 1.26 22.97 -32.43
N GLY A 353 2.10 23.39 -31.48
CA GLY A 353 1.72 23.56 -30.07
C GLY A 353 1.77 22.28 -29.22
N GLN A 354 2.18 21.15 -29.79
CA GLN A 354 2.34 19.86 -29.10
C GLN A 354 3.81 19.47 -28.89
N GLU A 355 4.77 20.33 -29.26
CA GLU A 355 6.20 20.01 -29.30
C GLU A 355 6.77 19.64 -27.93
N ASP A 356 6.30 20.31 -26.88
CA ASP A 356 6.74 20.07 -25.50
C ASP A 356 5.89 19.03 -24.76
N ARG A 357 4.94 18.38 -25.44
CA ARG A 357 4.16 17.28 -24.84
C ARG A 357 4.90 15.95 -24.94
N TRP A 358 4.51 15.03 -24.06
CA TRP A 358 4.95 13.64 -24.07
C TRP A 358 3.76 12.73 -24.38
N GLY A 359 4.05 11.53 -24.88
CA GLY A 359 3.06 10.53 -25.24
C GLY A 359 3.52 9.12 -24.95
N LEU A 360 2.60 8.18 -25.09
CA LEU A 360 2.82 6.74 -24.94
C LEU A 360 2.91 6.11 -26.33
N ALA A 361 4.12 5.79 -26.76
CA ALA A 361 4.38 5.11 -28.03
C ALA A 361 4.07 3.62 -27.89
N MET A 362 3.03 3.16 -28.58
CA MET A 362 2.47 1.81 -28.44
C MET A 362 3.17 0.83 -29.37
N SER A 363 3.79 -0.23 -28.82
CA SER A 363 4.44 -1.28 -29.63
C SER A 363 3.61 -2.56 -29.66
N LEU A 364 3.55 -3.20 -30.83
CA LEU A 364 3.09 -4.59 -30.93
C LEU A 364 4.20 -5.47 -30.36
N VAL A 365 3.87 -6.36 -29.42
CA VAL A 365 4.88 -7.21 -28.77
C VAL A 365 5.24 -8.35 -29.73
N GLU A 366 6.30 -8.15 -30.49
CA GLU A 366 7.16 -9.22 -31.01
C GLU A 366 8.48 -9.20 -30.24
N PRO A 367 9.23 -10.32 -30.15
CA PRO A 367 10.52 -10.40 -29.44
C PRO A 367 11.51 -9.27 -29.80
N ASP A 368 11.39 -8.70 -31.00
CA ASP A 368 12.28 -7.67 -31.56
C ASP A 368 11.55 -6.40 -32.05
N ALA A 369 10.24 -6.26 -31.82
CA ALA A 369 9.48 -5.11 -32.31
C ALA A 369 9.73 -3.86 -31.45
N THR A 370 10.68 -3.04 -31.90
CA THR A 370 11.00 -1.72 -31.33
C THR A 370 10.20 -0.59 -31.96
N ASN A 371 9.50 -0.82 -33.07
CA ASN A 371 8.77 0.21 -33.78
C ASN A 371 7.34 0.32 -33.24
N PRO A 372 6.97 1.40 -32.53
CA PRO A 372 5.58 1.65 -32.19
C PRO A 372 4.78 1.90 -33.47
N HIS A 373 3.46 1.72 -33.39
CA HIS A 373 2.55 1.90 -34.53
C HIS A 373 1.65 3.13 -34.38
N GLU A 374 1.52 3.64 -33.16
CA GLU A 374 0.78 4.85 -32.82
C GLU A 374 1.30 5.43 -31.49
N ILE A 375 0.92 6.67 -31.22
CA ILE A 375 1.23 7.39 -29.99
C ILE A 375 -0.07 7.86 -29.35
N ILE A 376 -0.24 7.58 -28.06
CA ILE A 376 -1.36 8.10 -27.28
C ILE A 376 -0.85 9.25 -26.43
N VAL A 377 -1.36 10.46 -26.66
CA VAL A 377 -1.02 11.66 -25.87
C VAL A 377 -2.05 11.79 -24.76
N PRO A 378 -1.70 11.54 -23.49
CA PRO A 378 -2.69 11.53 -22.41
C PRO A 378 -3.12 12.94 -22.04
N ASP A 379 -4.43 13.17 -21.97
CA ASP A 379 -5.01 14.46 -21.58
C ASP A 379 -5.42 14.46 -20.09
N MET A 380 -5.83 13.30 -19.57
CA MET A 380 -6.19 13.15 -18.17
C MET A 380 -5.85 11.75 -17.66
N ALA A 381 -5.39 11.67 -16.40
CA ALA A 381 -5.45 10.43 -15.61
C ALA A 381 -6.62 10.48 -14.63
N ILE A 382 -7.29 9.35 -14.48
CA ILE A 382 -8.37 9.13 -13.51
C ILE A 382 -8.05 7.85 -12.73
N VAL A 383 -7.95 7.95 -11.41
CA VAL A 383 -7.63 6.81 -10.54
C VAL A 383 -8.83 6.51 -9.63
N PRO A 384 -9.42 5.29 -9.71
CA PRO A 384 -10.39 4.85 -8.73
C PRO A 384 -9.73 4.65 -7.37
N ALA A 385 -10.40 5.11 -6.32
CA ALA A 385 -9.93 5.03 -4.95
C ALA A 385 -11.06 4.63 -4.00
N ASP A 386 -10.69 4.16 -2.82
CA ASP A 386 -11.66 3.89 -1.76
C ASP A 386 -12.46 5.16 -1.42
N LYS A 387 -13.74 5.00 -1.09
CA LYS A 387 -14.64 6.14 -0.80
C LYS A 387 -14.15 7.07 0.33
N LYS A 388 -13.27 6.57 1.20
CA LYS A 388 -12.66 7.34 2.28
C LYS A 388 -11.36 8.03 1.87
N THR A 389 -10.76 7.72 0.71
CA THR A 389 -9.60 8.46 0.18
C THR A 389 -10.09 9.79 -0.38
N ARG A 390 -9.89 10.87 0.38
CA ARG A 390 -10.35 12.22 0.06
C ARG A 390 -9.23 13.13 -0.43
N LEU A 391 -8.01 12.95 0.07
CA LEU A 391 -6.85 13.72 -0.37
C LEU A 391 -6.23 13.13 -1.64
N PRO A 392 -6.16 13.89 -2.74
CA PRO A 392 -5.45 13.46 -3.95
C PRO A 392 -3.93 13.38 -3.74
N PHE A 393 -3.28 12.54 -4.56
CA PHE A 393 -1.83 12.34 -4.60
C PHE A 393 -1.01 13.65 -4.58
N LYS A 394 -1.46 14.69 -5.30
CA LYS A 394 -0.73 15.96 -5.44
C LYS A 394 -0.34 16.59 -4.09
N TYR A 395 -1.12 16.39 -3.04
CA TYR A 395 -0.78 16.92 -1.71
C TYR A 395 0.35 16.14 -1.04
N ALA A 396 0.37 14.81 -1.17
CA ALA A 396 1.49 13.99 -0.71
C ALA A 396 2.74 14.33 -1.50
N TYR A 397 2.61 14.41 -2.83
CA TYR A 397 3.68 14.80 -3.73
C TYR A 397 4.29 16.17 -3.39
N GLY A 398 3.46 17.21 -3.34
CA GLY A 398 3.92 18.55 -2.98
C GLY A 398 4.53 18.61 -1.59
N THR A 399 4.04 17.81 -0.63
CA THR A 399 4.67 17.71 0.70
C THR A 399 6.05 17.08 0.63
N ALA A 400 6.19 15.97 -0.09
CA ALA A 400 7.46 15.27 -0.22
C ALA A 400 8.52 16.11 -0.95
N VAL A 401 8.14 16.75 -2.06
CA VAL A 401 9.00 17.69 -2.80
C VAL A 401 9.49 18.81 -1.88
N ARG A 402 8.59 19.45 -1.12
CA ARG A 402 8.98 20.51 -0.17
C ARG A 402 9.92 20.01 0.92
N ILE A 403 9.72 18.79 1.43
CA ILE A 403 10.63 18.19 2.42
C ILE A 403 12.02 18.02 1.82
N VAL A 404 12.13 17.46 0.61
CA VAL A 404 13.42 17.27 -0.07
C VAL A 404 14.10 18.60 -0.39
N GLU A 405 13.40 19.56 -0.98
CA GLU A 405 13.94 20.90 -1.27
C GLU A 405 14.55 21.56 -0.02
N GLN A 406 13.89 21.42 1.13
CA GLN A 406 14.39 22.00 2.38
C GLN A 406 15.57 21.23 2.97
N ILE A 407 15.61 19.90 2.82
CA ILE A 407 16.78 19.09 3.21
C ILE A 407 17.98 19.49 2.36
N GLU A 408 17.81 19.58 1.04
CA GLU A 408 18.85 19.96 0.08
C GLU A 408 19.36 21.39 0.30
N ALA A 409 18.50 22.30 0.77
CA ALA A 409 18.91 23.66 1.10
C ALA A 409 19.68 23.76 2.43
N LEU A 410 19.27 23.01 3.46
CA LEU A 410 19.76 23.19 4.84
C LEU A 410 20.95 22.29 5.19
N MET A 411 20.96 21.04 4.72
CA MET A 411 22.05 20.11 5.00
C MET A 411 23.44 20.62 4.61
N PRO A 412 23.67 21.18 3.41
CA PRO A 412 25.01 21.64 3.02
C PRO A 412 25.49 22.87 3.79
N LEU A 413 24.57 23.67 4.34
CA LEU A 413 24.91 24.88 5.10
C LEU A 413 25.23 24.57 6.57
N ASP A 414 24.48 23.66 7.18
CA ASP A 414 24.55 23.43 8.63
C ASP A 414 25.14 22.05 8.97
N LEU A 415 24.48 20.98 8.52
CA LEU A 415 24.75 19.63 9.03
C LEU A 415 25.96 18.96 8.38
N CYS A 416 26.07 19.00 7.04
CA CYS A 416 27.16 18.36 6.31
C CYS A 416 28.55 18.84 6.76
N PRO A 417 28.80 20.17 6.93
CA PRO A 417 30.07 20.65 7.48
C PRO A 417 30.30 20.22 8.93
N LEU A 418 29.23 20.19 9.74
CA LEU A 418 29.31 19.85 11.16
C LEU A 418 29.76 18.39 11.38
N ILE A 419 29.25 17.47 10.57
CA ILE A 419 29.55 16.03 10.69
C ILE A 419 30.54 15.52 9.64
N ASP A 420 31.08 16.39 8.80
CA ASP A 420 32.15 16.12 7.83
C ASP A 420 31.77 15.04 6.79
N ILE A 421 30.64 15.26 6.13
CA ILE A 421 30.13 14.40 5.06
C ILE A 421 29.78 15.21 3.80
N PRO A 422 29.84 14.60 2.61
CA PRO A 422 29.27 15.21 1.41
C PRO A 422 27.74 15.26 1.49
N MET A 423 27.13 16.11 0.66
CA MET A 423 25.68 16.12 0.48
C MET A 423 25.23 14.79 -0.14
N PRO A 424 24.34 14.01 0.51
CA PRO A 424 23.82 12.79 -0.07
C PRO A 424 22.78 13.09 -1.15
N LYS A 425 22.55 12.12 -2.03
CA LYS A 425 21.35 12.11 -2.88
C LYS A 425 20.13 11.83 -2.01
N VAL A 426 19.16 12.73 -2.04
CA VAL A 426 17.87 12.55 -1.36
C VAL A 426 16.80 12.25 -2.40
N SER A 427 15.97 11.25 -2.13
CA SER A 427 14.83 10.92 -2.99
C SER A 427 13.65 10.44 -2.16
N PHE A 428 12.47 10.35 -2.77
CA PHE A 428 11.30 9.84 -2.09
C PHE A 428 10.47 8.92 -2.99
N LYS A 429 9.63 8.10 -2.34
CA LYS A 429 8.58 7.32 -2.99
C LYS A 429 7.28 7.52 -2.24
N ILE A 430 6.17 7.46 -2.96
CA ILE A 430 4.84 7.68 -2.38
C ILE A 430 3.97 6.48 -2.73
N LYS A 431 3.17 6.02 -1.78
CA LYS A 431 2.10 5.05 -2.02
C LYS A 431 0.96 5.25 -1.04
N LEU A 432 -0.25 4.89 -1.44
CA LEU A 432 -1.42 4.80 -0.59
C LEU A 432 -1.41 3.43 0.11
N VAL A 433 -1.48 3.44 1.42
CA VAL A 433 -1.50 2.24 2.26
C VAL A 433 -2.62 2.29 3.28
N SER A 434 -3.13 1.13 3.68
CA SER A 434 -3.94 1.03 4.88
C SER A 434 -3.08 1.13 6.14
N ILE A 435 -3.69 1.52 7.26
CA ILE A 435 -3.06 1.50 8.57
C ILE A 435 -2.52 0.11 8.94
N ALA A 436 -3.21 -0.96 8.50
CA ALA A 436 -2.76 -2.33 8.74
C ALA A 436 -1.44 -2.60 8.02
N GLN A 437 -1.36 -2.27 6.73
CA GLN A 437 -0.13 -2.41 5.94
C GLN A 437 1.02 -1.56 6.51
N ALA A 438 0.76 -0.29 6.82
CA ALA A 438 1.76 0.61 7.41
C ALA A 438 2.31 0.07 8.74
N ARG A 439 1.43 -0.42 9.62
CA ARG A 439 1.83 -1.01 10.90
C ARG A 439 2.58 -2.32 10.71
N ASP A 440 2.17 -3.17 9.77
CA ASP A 440 2.87 -4.43 9.53
C ASP A 440 4.29 -4.18 8.99
N GLU A 441 4.46 -3.26 8.04
CA GLU A 441 5.79 -2.83 7.55
C GLU A 441 6.69 -2.36 8.70
N VAL A 442 6.17 -1.48 9.58
CA VAL A 442 6.94 -1.00 10.73
C VAL A 442 7.21 -2.11 11.73
N ARG A 443 6.23 -2.97 12.02
CA ARG A 443 6.35 -4.06 13.00
C ARG A 443 7.49 -5.01 12.64
N VAL A 444 7.54 -5.46 11.38
CA VAL A 444 8.55 -6.42 10.91
C VAL A 444 9.95 -5.82 10.75
N HIS A 445 10.05 -4.50 10.55
CA HIS A 445 11.34 -3.82 10.40
C HIS A 445 12.23 -3.97 11.63
N LYS A 446 13.50 -4.34 11.42
CA LYS A 446 14.55 -4.31 12.44
C LYS A 446 15.68 -3.46 11.90
N THR A 447 16.11 -2.45 12.66
CA THR A 447 17.28 -1.67 12.27
C THR A 447 18.53 -2.57 12.30
N HIS A 448 19.39 -2.41 11.30
CA HIS A 448 20.70 -3.05 11.26
C HIS A 448 21.74 -2.28 12.09
N ARG A 449 21.41 -1.04 12.51
CA ARG A 449 22.30 -0.14 13.25
C ARG A 449 22.55 -0.60 14.69
N LYS A 450 23.75 -0.32 15.20
CA LYS A 450 24.20 -0.61 16.56
C LYS A 450 24.84 0.61 17.20
N ALA A 451 24.89 0.62 18.54
CA ALA A 451 25.61 1.66 19.26
C ALA A 451 27.09 1.64 18.85
N GLY A 452 27.62 2.82 18.54
CA GLY A 452 28.97 2.99 17.98
C GLY A 452 29.02 3.13 16.46
N ASP A 453 27.94 2.83 15.73
CA ASP A 453 27.88 3.10 14.28
C ASP A 453 27.98 4.62 14.03
N THR A 454 28.66 5.01 12.95
CA THR A 454 28.95 6.41 12.66
C THR A 454 28.45 6.87 11.29
N LEU A 455 28.22 8.17 11.19
CA LEU A 455 28.04 8.91 9.94
C LEU A 455 28.95 10.14 9.99
N GLY A 456 30.08 10.05 9.28
CA GLY A 456 31.15 11.03 9.43
C GLY A 456 31.64 11.10 10.87
N LYS A 457 31.56 12.28 11.49
CA LYS A 457 31.94 12.53 12.89
C LYS A 457 30.82 12.27 13.90
N TRP A 458 29.61 11.98 13.44
CA TRP A 458 28.48 11.69 14.32
C TRP A 458 28.42 10.19 14.66
N SER A 459 28.13 9.85 15.91
CA SER A 459 28.01 8.47 16.38
C SER A 459 26.65 8.20 17.01
N LEU A 460 26.10 7.02 16.72
CA LEU A 460 24.88 6.52 17.33
C LEU A 460 25.18 5.97 18.73
N ASP A 461 24.64 6.60 19.77
CA ASP A 461 24.75 6.09 21.14
C ASP A 461 23.59 5.13 21.50
N GLU A 462 23.74 4.44 22.63
CA GLU A 462 22.74 3.50 23.13
C GLU A 462 21.41 4.18 23.49
N SER A 463 21.45 5.43 23.94
CA SER A 463 20.25 6.20 24.31
C SER A 463 19.39 6.52 23.09
N LEU A 464 19.99 6.80 21.93
CA LEU A 464 19.30 7.03 20.68
C LEU A 464 18.63 5.75 20.15
N LEU A 465 19.25 4.59 20.33
CA LEU A 465 18.64 3.29 19.99
C LEU A 465 17.44 2.96 20.87
N VAL A 466 17.54 3.25 22.18
CA VAL A 466 16.40 3.12 23.10
C VAL A 466 15.26 4.03 22.65
N ARG A 467 15.55 5.31 22.40
CA ARG A 467 14.55 6.27 21.90
C ARG A 467 13.91 5.82 20.59
N TRP A 468 14.70 5.34 19.63
CA TRP A 468 14.18 4.83 18.36
C TRP A 468 13.19 3.67 18.57
N ARG A 469 13.50 2.75 19.50
CA ARG A 469 12.62 1.64 19.85
C ARG A 469 11.32 2.13 20.52
N GLU A 470 11.40 3.09 21.42
CA GLU A 470 10.23 3.71 22.07
C GLU A 470 9.33 4.38 21.04
N GLU A 471 9.89 5.14 20.11
CA GLU A 471 9.11 5.80 19.05
C GLU A 471 8.51 4.82 18.05
N LYS A 472 9.21 3.72 17.76
CA LYS A 472 8.64 2.60 17.00
C LYS A 472 7.40 2.04 17.70
N LEU A 473 7.46 1.81 19.02
CA LEU A 473 6.31 1.36 19.80
C LEU A 473 5.19 2.41 19.82
N GLY A 474 5.54 3.69 19.97
CA GLY A 474 4.62 4.81 19.91
C GLY A 474 3.87 4.89 18.58
N PHE A 475 4.56 4.69 17.45
CA PHE A 475 3.92 4.62 16.14
C PHE A 475 2.94 3.44 16.02
N LEU A 476 3.35 2.26 16.47
CA LEU A 476 2.54 1.04 16.37
C LEU A 476 1.28 1.09 17.24
N THR A 477 1.36 1.76 18.39
CA THR A 477 0.25 1.88 19.36
C THR A 477 -0.56 3.16 19.18
N GLY A 478 -0.03 4.16 18.49
CA GLY A 478 -0.66 5.46 18.26
C GLY A 478 -1.86 5.41 17.32
N HIS A 479 -2.65 6.47 17.34
CA HIS A 479 -3.81 6.63 16.48
C HIS A 479 -3.39 7.12 15.08
N LEU A 480 -3.73 6.36 14.05
CA LEU A 480 -3.57 6.75 12.65
C LEU A 480 -4.91 6.58 11.94
N ALA A 481 -5.17 7.38 10.90
CA ALA A 481 -6.34 7.16 10.05
C ALA A 481 -6.21 5.87 9.23
N ARG A 482 -7.36 5.36 8.77
CA ARG A 482 -7.41 4.06 8.09
C ARG A 482 -6.56 3.99 6.82
N LEU A 483 -6.45 5.09 6.08
CA LEU A 483 -5.73 5.17 4.82
C LEU A 483 -4.72 6.32 4.91
N GLN A 484 -3.49 6.06 4.48
CA GLN A 484 -2.37 6.98 4.55
C GLN A 484 -1.71 7.08 3.19
N TRP A 485 -1.40 8.30 2.76
CA TRP A 485 -0.32 8.50 1.80
C TRP A 485 0.99 8.36 2.58
N GLN A 486 1.66 7.23 2.38
CA GLN A 486 3.00 6.95 2.91
C GLN A 486 4.03 7.55 1.96
N MET A 487 4.88 8.42 2.50
CA MET A 487 6.00 9.04 1.82
C MET A 487 7.29 8.48 2.43
N ASP A 488 8.01 7.66 1.66
CA ASP A 488 9.26 7.00 2.06
C ASP A 488 10.43 7.85 1.55
N PHE A 489 11.29 8.34 2.45
CA PHE A 489 12.43 9.20 2.12
C PHE A 489 13.76 8.44 2.23
N PHE A 490 14.58 8.55 1.20
CA PHE A 490 15.81 7.78 1.05
C PHE A 490 17.04 8.67 1.16
N TRP A 491 18.05 8.16 1.86
CA TRP A 491 19.43 8.64 1.84
C TRP A 491 20.21 7.73 0.89
N GLU A 492 20.66 8.27 -0.23
CA GLU A 492 21.13 7.47 -1.37
C GLU A 492 20.04 6.46 -1.79
N ASN A 493 20.27 5.17 -1.53
CA ASN A 493 19.32 4.09 -1.80
C ASN A 493 18.75 3.44 -0.52
N GLU A 494 19.12 3.94 0.67
CA GLU A 494 18.66 3.41 1.95
C GLU A 494 17.49 4.22 2.50
N LEU A 495 16.44 3.53 2.95
CA LEU A 495 15.25 4.17 3.51
C LEU A 495 15.58 4.79 4.87
N ALA A 496 15.54 6.12 4.95
CA ALA A 496 15.86 6.89 6.14
C ALA A 496 14.64 7.04 7.06
N PHE A 497 13.54 7.61 6.56
CA PHE A 497 12.32 7.79 7.35
C PHE A 497 11.06 7.76 6.48
N LYS A 498 9.92 7.62 7.14
CA LYS A 498 8.59 7.63 6.54
C LYS A 498 7.76 8.76 7.11
N VAL A 499 6.94 9.39 6.28
CA VAL A 499 5.93 10.36 6.71
C VAL A 499 4.57 9.87 6.23
N PHE A 500 3.60 9.91 7.13
CA PHE A 500 2.24 9.46 6.87
C PHE A 500 1.30 10.67 6.84
N LEU A 501 0.64 10.84 5.71
CA LEU A 501 -0.38 11.85 5.49
C LEU A 501 -1.76 11.17 5.47
N ASP A 502 -2.68 11.64 6.32
CA ASP A 502 -4.04 11.12 6.42
C ASP A 502 -4.79 11.32 5.10
N ALA A 503 -4.89 10.25 4.31
CA ALA A 503 -5.56 10.31 3.01
C ALA A 503 -7.07 10.50 3.14
N THR A 504 -7.63 10.36 4.34
CA THR A 504 -9.06 10.50 4.63
C THR A 504 -9.48 11.90 5.07
N ASP A 505 -8.51 12.78 5.30
CA ASP A 505 -8.74 14.15 5.74
C ASP A 505 -9.16 15.07 4.57
N ILE A 506 -9.46 16.32 4.90
CA ILE A 506 -9.64 17.43 3.96
C ILE A 506 -8.43 18.37 4.04
N PRO A 507 -8.19 19.23 3.03
CA PRO A 507 -7.12 20.23 3.05
C PRO A 507 -7.31 21.33 4.11
N SER A 508 -7.28 20.99 5.40
CA SER A 508 -7.54 21.87 6.55
C SER A 508 -6.33 22.08 7.48
N GLY A 509 -5.17 21.51 7.13
CA GLY A 509 -3.86 21.93 7.69
C GLY A 509 -3.27 21.07 8.81
N ASN A 510 -3.92 19.99 9.27
CA ASN A 510 -3.34 19.04 10.23
C ASN A 510 -3.41 17.59 9.75
N ALA A 511 -2.93 17.34 8.52
CA ALA A 511 -3.07 16.05 7.87
C ALA A 511 -1.90 15.07 8.12
N ILE A 512 -0.78 15.50 8.73
CA ILE A 512 0.32 14.58 9.07
C ILE A 512 -0.07 13.75 10.28
N SER A 513 -0.27 12.46 10.05
CA SER A 513 -0.72 11.51 11.07
C SER A 513 0.44 10.86 11.83
N GLY A 514 1.62 10.77 11.21
CA GLY A 514 2.80 10.20 11.85
C GLY A 514 4.09 10.39 11.06
N VAL A 515 5.21 10.32 11.78
CA VAL A 515 6.57 10.27 11.22
C VAL A 515 7.28 9.08 11.87
N TYR A 516 7.84 8.20 11.06
CA TYR A 516 8.55 7.01 11.53
C TYR A 516 10.01 7.05 11.07
N MET A 517 10.95 6.95 12.01
CA MET A 517 12.37 6.81 11.69
C MET A 517 12.68 5.37 11.32
N HIS A 518 13.07 5.12 10.08
CA HIS A 518 13.38 3.79 9.60
C HIS A 518 14.85 3.44 9.90
N ASP A 519 15.78 4.30 9.48
CA ASP A 519 17.19 4.26 9.88
C ASP A 519 17.44 5.36 10.92
N PRO A 520 17.86 5.03 12.16
CA PRO A 520 18.03 6.03 13.22
C PRO A 520 19.14 7.05 12.94
N ILE A 521 20.15 6.73 12.13
CA ILE A 521 21.25 7.64 11.80
C ILE A 521 20.79 8.60 10.68
N TYR A 522 20.33 8.04 9.56
CA TYR A 522 19.94 8.87 8.41
C TYR A 522 18.69 9.70 8.69
N ALA A 523 17.73 9.15 9.44
CA ALA A 523 16.56 9.92 9.84
C ALA A 523 16.92 11.08 10.75
N ASP A 524 17.77 10.89 11.76
CA ASP A 524 18.12 11.99 12.68
C ASP A 524 18.92 13.08 11.98
N ALA A 525 19.81 12.70 11.05
CA ALA A 525 20.50 13.64 10.18
C ALA A 525 19.52 14.47 9.33
N MET A 526 18.67 13.82 8.53
CA MET A 526 17.73 14.51 7.64
C MET A 526 16.67 15.33 8.40
N LEU A 527 16.11 14.78 9.49
CA LEU A 527 15.10 15.47 10.30
C LEU A 527 15.70 16.54 11.22
N GLY A 528 17.00 16.43 11.52
CA GLY A 528 17.78 17.40 12.27
C GLY A 528 17.89 18.75 11.57
N ALA A 529 17.93 18.75 10.22
CA ALA A 529 17.92 19.96 9.40
C ALA A 529 16.72 20.88 9.69
N PHE A 530 15.61 20.33 10.21
CA PHE A 530 14.41 21.10 10.57
C PHE A 530 14.41 21.60 12.03
N LYS A 531 15.53 21.55 12.77
CA LYS A 531 15.61 22.12 14.13
C LYS A 531 15.56 23.66 14.08
N GLY A 532 14.68 24.28 14.88
CA GLY A 532 14.53 25.74 14.93
C GLY A 532 13.76 26.38 13.76
N GLN A 533 13.36 25.60 12.76
CA GLN A 533 12.59 26.06 11.61
C GLN A 533 11.10 26.22 11.99
N GLU A 534 10.62 27.46 12.06
CA GLU A 534 9.19 27.76 12.22
C GLU A 534 8.59 28.16 10.86
N SER A 535 7.82 27.25 10.26
CA SER A 535 7.03 27.61 9.09
C SER A 535 5.79 28.40 9.51
N LYS A 536 5.58 29.57 8.89
CA LYS A 536 4.27 30.24 8.93
C LYS A 536 3.19 29.28 8.42
N VAL A 537 1.96 29.45 8.90
CA VAL A 537 0.82 28.69 8.37
C VAL A 537 0.75 28.95 6.87
N GLY A 538 0.87 27.88 6.07
CA GLY A 538 0.77 27.95 4.61
C GLY A 538 -0.59 28.49 4.19
N GLY A 539 -0.66 29.03 2.98
CA GLY A 539 -1.92 29.51 2.42
C GLY A 539 -2.92 28.35 2.21
N LEU A 540 -4.22 28.65 2.24
CA LEU A 540 -5.29 27.68 1.95
C LEU A 540 -5.17 27.05 0.54
N ASN A 541 -4.41 27.67 -0.36
CA ASN A 541 -4.18 27.21 -1.74
C ASN A 541 -2.92 26.38 -1.91
N ASP A 542 -2.12 26.16 -0.87
CA ASP A 542 -0.89 25.38 -0.98
C ASP A 542 -1.23 23.89 -1.19
N GLN A 543 -0.75 23.32 -2.30
CA GLN A 543 -0.93 21.89 -2.60
C GLN A 543 0.07 21.01 -1.82
N HIS A 544 0.32 21.33 -0.55
CA HIS A 544 1.22 20.59 0.33
C HIS A 544 0.92 20.82 1.82
N PHE A 545 1.38 19.90 2.66
CA PHE A 545 1.25 19.94 4.12
C PHE A 545 2.58 20.14 4.84
N PHE A 546 3.56 20.78 4.19
CA PHE A 546 4.88 21.04 4.78
C PHE A 546 4.82 21.75 6.15
N PRO A 547 4.00 22.80 6.37
CA PRO A 547 3.86 23.40 7.70
C PRO A 547 3.28 22.45 8.76
N ALA A 548 2.42 21.50 8.36
CA ALA A 548 1.91 20.49 9.28
C ALA A 548 3.00 19.48 9.67
N PHE A 549 3.87 19.13 8.72
CA PHE A 549 5.04 18.28 8.97
C PHE A 549 6.01 18.92 9.96
N THR A 550 6.38 20.20 9.80
CA THR A 550 7.28 20.88 10.75
C THR A 550 6.66 20.99 12.15
N ARG A 551 5.35 21.23 12.25
CA ARG A 551 4.61 21.16 13.53
C ARG A 551 4.62 19.77 14.16
N ALA A 552 4.45 18.71 13.35
CA ALA A 552 4.52 17.33 13.84
C ALA A 552 5.90 17.00 14.41
N LEU A 553 6.98 17.47 13.77
CA LEU A 553 8.34 17.33 14.28
C LEU A 553 8.56 18.09 15.60
N LYS A 554 7.99 19.30 15.76
CA LYS A 554 8.06 20.08 17.01
C LYS A 554 7.32 19.38 18.16
N ARG A 555 6.08 18.95 17.93
CA ARG A 555 5.28 18.19 18.93
C ARG A 555 6.02 16.93 19.40
N ARG A 556 6.71 16.24 18.49
CA ARG A 556 7.53 15.06 18.84
C ARG A 556 8.71 15.40 19.77
N ARG A 557 9.18 16.66 19.82
CA ARG A 557 10.29 17.09 20.69
C ARG A 557 9.81 17.62 22.05
N ASP A 558 8.69 18.33 22.10
CA ASP A 558 8.27 19.15 23.25
C ASP A 558 7.03 18.61 24.01
N ASP A 559 6.73 17.31 23.90
CA ASP A 559 5.56 16.70 24.54
C ASP A 559 5.80 16.33 26.02
N TYR A 560 4.91 16.81 26.89
CA TYR A 560 4.93 16.56 28.33
C TYR A 560 4.84 15.07 28.66
N GLU A 561 4.05 14.30 27.92
CA GLU A 561 3.93 12.86 28.15
C GLU A 561 5.24 12.12 27.82
N ASN A 562 5.87 12.47 26.70
CA ASN A 562 7.20 11.96 26.35
C ASN A 562 8.27 12.34 27.38
N HIS A 563 8.23 13.57 27.93
CA HIS A 563 9.10 13.95 29.02
C HIS A 563 8.91 13.02 30.24
N LEU A 564 7.66 12.76 30.64
CA LEU A 564 7.38 11.87 31.76
C LEU A 564 7.80 10.41 31.47
N ASN A 565 7.62 9.94 30.23
CA ASN A 565 8.08 8.61 29.80
C ASN A 565 9.62 8.50 29.89
N ASP A 566 10.35 9.50 29.41
CA ASP A 566 11.82 9.55 29.51
C ASP A 566 12.32 9.62 30.97
N LYS A 567 11.63 10.40 31.82
CA LYS A 567 12.04 10.62 33.20
C LYS A 567 11.67 9.47 34.14
N TYR A 568 10.47 8.92 34.00
CA TYR A 568 9.89 8.03 35.01
C TYR A 568 9.39 6.70 34.42
N GLY A 569 9.52 6.48 33.12
CA GLY A 569 9.00 5.32 32.42
C GLY A 569 7.56 5.50 31.91
N THR A 570 7.19 4.61 30.99
CA THR A 570 5.83 4.55 30.43
C THR A 570 4.80 4.10 31.46
N LEU A 571 3.53 4.43 31.26
CA LEU A 571 2.47 3.99 32.15
C LEU A 571 2.35 2.46 32.19
N ARG A 572 2.24 1.93 33.42
CA ARG A 572 2.00 0.53 33.74
C ARG A 572 0.74 0.40 34.58
N ALA A 573 -0.17 -0.46 34.14
CA ALA A 573 -1.24 -0.92 35.01
C ALA A 573 -0.65 -1.85 36.08
N PRO A 574 -1.22 -1.92 37.29
CA PRO A 574 -0.73 -2.84 38.31
C PRO A 574 -0.84 -4.28 37.83
N ASN A 575 0.24 -5.05 37.92
CA ASN A 575 0.27 -6.45 37.48
C ASN A 575 -0.80 -7.35 38.13
N HIS A 576 -1.17 -7.04 39.37
CA HIS A 576 -2.30 -7.64 40.10
C HIS A 576 -2.78 -6.66 41.18
N ILE A 577 -3.98 -6.89 41.73
CA ILE A 577 -4.59 -6.10 42.81
C ILE A 577 -5.20 -7.09 43.82
N LYS A 578 -4.97 -6.87 45.12
CA LYS A 578 -5.57 -7.66 46.20
C LYS A 578 -6.95 -7.11 46.59
N GLU A 579 -7.80 -7.97 47.13
CA GLU A 579 -9.23 -7.65 47.42
C GLU A 579 -9.41 -6.43 48.35
N ASN A 580 -8.47 -6.23 49.27
CA ASN A 580 -8.42 -5.17 50.26
C ASN A 580 -7.73 -3.87 49.78
N GLU A 581 -6.97 -3.90 48.68
CA GLU A 581 -6.19 -2.74 48.22
C GLU A 581 -7.09 -1.67 47.55
N VAL A 582 -8.15 -2.08 46.86
CA VAL A 582 -8.98 -1.16 46.07
C VAL A 582 -10.45 -1.39 46.36
N SER A 583 -11.17 -0.31 46.63
CA SER A 583 -12.61 -0.34 46.88
C SER A 583 -13.42 -0.62 45.62
N ARG A 584 -14.71 -0.94 45.78
CA ARG A 584 -15.62 -1.17 44.64
C ARG A 584 -15.80 0.06 43.73
N ASP A 585 -15.57 1.28 44.23
CA ASP A 585 -15.56 2.51 43.42
C ASP A 585 -14.18 2.80 42.78
N GLY A 586 -13.22 1.88 42.88
CA GLY A 586 -11.91 1.96 42.23
C GLY A 586 -10.88 2.85 42.91
N LYS A 587 -11.14 3.26 44.15
CA LYS A 587 -10.22 4.07 44.95
C LYS A 587 -9.30 3.19 45.78
N GLY A 588 -8.07 3.64 45.95
CA GLY A 588 -7.14 3.01 46.91
C GLY A 588 -7.69 3.12 48.34
N THR A 589 -7.55 2.05 49.12
CA THR A 589 -8.08 1.95 50.49
C THR A 589 -7.11 2.46 51.56
N ASN A 590 -5.88 2.81 51.20
CA ASN A 590 -4.86 3.22 52.16
C ASN A 590 -5.16 4.62 52.72
N LYS A 591 -5.46 4.67 54.02
CA LYS A 591 -5.87 5.91 54.70
C LYS A 591 -4.72 6.89 54.89
N SER A 592 -3.46 6.43 54.85
CA SER A 592 -2.27 7.28 54.96
C SER A 592 -1.86 7.93 53.64
N LEU A 593 -2.59 7.67 52.55
CA LEU A 593 -2.26 8.17 51.22
C LEU A 593 -2.20 9.70 51.15
N ASN A 594 -1.05 10.22 50.73
CA ASN A 594 -0.89 11.62 50.36
C ASN A 594 -0.35 11.79 48.93
N ARG A 595 -0.76 12.87 48.27
CA ARG A 595 -0.43 13.21 46.88
C ARG A 595 0.32 14.53 46.82
N PHE A 596 1.43 14.57 46.10
CA PHE A 596 2.29 15.74 46.01
C PHE A 596 2.51 16.16 44.57
N TRP A 597 2.13 17.39 44.27
CA TRP A 597 2.39 18.07 43.00
C TRP A 597 3.50 19.11 43.14
N ASP A 598 3.56 19.77 44.30
CA ASP A 598 4.43 20.91 44.59
C ASP A 598 5.32 20.68 45.83
N PRO A 599 6.45 21.40 45.97
CA PRO A 599 7.32 21.33 47.14
C PRO A 599 6.63 21.63 48.47
N GLN A 600 6.98 20.86 49.50
CA GLN A 600 6.47 20.97 50.87
C GLN A 600 7.44 21.75 51.76
N GLN A 601 6.92 22.54 52.69
CA GLN A 601 7.70 23.32 53.67
C GLN A 601 7.81 22.60 55.03
N VAL A 602 7.47 21.32 55.06
CA VAL A 602 7.47 20.46 56.26
C VAL A 602 8.24 19.18 55.95
N SER A 603 8.74 18.52 56.99
CA SER A 603 9.39 17.21 56.85
C SER A 603 8.36 16.11 56.54
N LEU A 604 8.81 14.99 55.97
CA LEU A 604 7.96 13.87 55.58
C LEU A 604 7.18 13.30 56.78
N VAL A 605 7.79 13.30 57.97
CA VAL A 605 7.15 12.81 59.21
C VAL A 605 6.02 13.70 59.72
N GLU A 606 5.96 14.96 59.29
CA GLU A 606 4.89 15.90 59.69
C GLU A 606 3.65 15.80 58.80
N ILE A 607 3.73 15.11 57.66
CA ILE A 607 2.62 15.01 56.71
C ILE A 607 1.47 14.15 57.24
N ASP A 608 1.78 12.98 57.79
CA ASP A 608 0.79 12.02 58.26
C ASP A 608 1.31 11.30 59.51
N LYS A 609 0.40 11.00 60.45
CA LYS A 609 0.73 10.27 61.67
C LYS A 609 1.38 8.92 61.36
N ALA A 610 0.91 8.21 60.34
CA ALA A 610 1.49 6.93 59.93
C ALA A 610 2.96 7.08 59.51
N TYR A 611 3.32 8.19 58.84
CA TYR A 611 4.69 8.39 58.37
C TYR A 611 5.64 8.64 59.54
N LYS A 612 5.17 9.39 60.55
CA LYS A 612 5.87 9.57 61.81
C LYS A 612 6.08 8.23 62.53
N GLU A 613 5.04 7.40 62.62
CA GLU A 613 5.14 6.09 63.27
C GLU A 613 6.08 5.12 62.52
N VAL A 614 6.18 5.22 61.19
CA VAL A 614 7.17 4.48 60.39
C VAL A 614 8.58 5.00 60.67
N ALA A 615 8.76 6.32 60.82
CA ALA A 615 10.06 6.90 61.14
C ALA A 615 10.53 6.53 62.55
N GLU A 616 9.61 6.48 63.52
CA GLU A 616 9.90 6.18 64.92
C GLU A 616 9.93 4.67 65.23
N ASP A 617 9.75 3.79 64.23
CA ASP A 617 9.77 2.33 64.43
C ASP A 617 11.17 1.85 64.89
N PRO A 618 11.32 1.39 66.15
CA PRO A 618 12.60 0.96 66.68
C PRO A 618 13.14 -0.32 66.02
N THR A 619 12.28 -1.06 65.31
CA THR A 619 12.70 -2.28 64.59
C THR A 619 13.21 -2.00 63.17
N LEU A 620 12.97 -0.79 62.65
CA LEU A 620 13.27 -0.39 61.26
C LEU A 620 12.70 -1.36 60.21
N THR A 621 11.58 -2.02 60.53
CA THR A 621 10.94 -2.99 59.63
C THR A 621 9.78 -2.37 58.85
N ARG A 622 9.12 -1.35 59.42
CA ARG A 622 8.11 -0.56 58.72
C ARG A 622 8.75 0.30 57.63
N LYS A 623 7.99 0.54 56.58
CA LYS A 623 8.43 1.33 55.43
C LYS A 623 7.25 2.06 54.80
N LEU A 624 7.56 3.11 54.07
CA LEU A 624 6.61 3.76 53.17
C LEU A 624 6.75 3.15 51.79
N ILE A 625 5.68 3.23 51.01
CA ILE A 625 5.66 2.97 49.59
C ILE A 625 5.46 4.28 48.84
N TRP A 626 5.98 4.35 47.61
CA TRP A 626 5.81 5.51 46.73
C TRP A 626 5.52 5.09 45.29
N ALA A 627 4.85 5.95 44.54
CA ALA A 627 4.64 5.79 43.10
C ALA A 627 4.57 7.14 42.38
N ILE A 628 5.08 7.20 41.15
CA ILE A 628 4.85 8.34 40.25
C ILE A 628 3.65 8.04 39.35
N GLY A 629 2.63 8.89 39.42
CA GLY A 629 1.39 8.75 38.68
C GLY A 629 1.48 9.15 37.21
N LYS A 630 0.33 8.99 36.53
CA LYS A 630 0.11 9.39 35.13
C LYS A 630 0.64 10.78 34.81
N ASP A 631 0.25 11.76 35.62
CA ASP A 631 0.56 13.18 35.41
C ASP A 631 1.81 13.61 36.18
N GLY A 632 2.67 12.66 36.54
CA GLY A 632 3.89 12.92 37.28
C GLY A 632 3.70 13.23 38.77
N VAL A 633 2.47 13.17 39.31
CA VAL A 633 2.19 13.30 40.76
C VAL A 633 2.95 12.24 41.56
N LEU A 634 3.47 12.59 42.73
CA LEU A 634 4.06 11.63 43.67
C LEU A 634 2.99 11.16 44.66
N PHE A 635 2.76 9.86 44.74
CA PHE A 635 1.99 9.22 45.80
C PHE A 635 2.96 8.69 46.86
N ILE A 636 2.63 8.89 48.14
CA ILE A 636 3.29 8.22 49.27
C ILE A 636 2.18 7.67 50.17
N ALA A 637 2.44 6.52 50.79
CA ALA A 637 1.61 5.93 51.85
C ALA A 637 2.47 4.98 52.70
N GLU A 638 1.96 4.55 53.85
CA GLU A 638 2.53 3.42 54.59
C GLU A 638 2.34 2.10 53.83
N ASP A 639 3.35 1.22 53.87
CA ASP A 639 3.20 -0.19 53.48
C ASP A 639 2.60 -0.98 54.65
N VAL A 640 1.29 -1.23 54.60
CA VAL A 640 0.56 -1.85 55.72
C VAL A 640 0.76 -3.37 55.66
N PRO A 641 1.33 -4.02 56.70
CA PRO A 641 1.57 -5.46 56.72
C PRO A 641 0.28 -6.28 56.98
N PRO A 642 0.35 -7.63 56.95
CA PRO A 642 -0.78 -8.49 57.34
C PRO A 642 -1.32 -8.17 58.76
N PRO A 643 -2.63 -8.34 59.01
CA PRO A 643 -3.63 -9.00 58.16
C PRO A 643 -4.29 -8.09 57.10
N GLU A 644 -4.15 -6.77 57.20
CA GLU A 644 -4.75 -5.83 56.24
C GLU A 644 -3.97 -5.72 54.92
N GLU A 645 -2.66 -5.96 54.92
CA GLU A 645 -1.78 -6.13 53.74
C GLU A 645 -2.08 -5.20 52.53
N LEU A 646 -1.70 -3.93 52.62
CA LEU A 646 -1.98 -2.89 51.61
C LEU A 646 -0.72 -2.43 50.88
N GLY A 647 -0.54 -2.84 49.63
CA GLY A 647 0.61 -2.46 48.78
C GLY A 647 0.34 -1.29 47.82
N HIS A 648 1.18 -1.12 46.79
CA HIS A 648 1.07 0.03 45.84
C HIS A 648 -0.32 0.26 45.19
N PRO A 649 -1.15 -0.74 44.87
CA PRO A 649 -2.50 -0.49 44.37
C PRO A 649 -3.40 0.22 45.39
N SER A 650 -3.11 0.10 46.69
CA SER A 650 -3.87 0.79 47.75
C SER A 650 -3.68 2.30 47.81
N MET A 651 -2.64 2.83 47.19
CA MET A 651 -2.42 4.28 47.01
C MET A 651 -2.87 4.79 45.64
N THR A 652 -2.70 3.98 44.61
CA THR A 652 -2.96 4.37 43.21
C THR A 652 -4.39 4.04 42.77
N GLY A 653 -5.10 3.18 43.51
CA GLY A 653 -6.40 2.64 43.10
C GLY A 653 -6.27 1.75 41.86
N MET A 654 -7.24 1.82 40.96
CA MET A 654 -7.16 1.18 39.63
C MET A 654 -6.35 2.00 38.60
N GLN A 655 -5.57 3.00 39.02
CA GLN A 655 -4.84 3.87 38.10
C GLN A 655 -3.46 3.30 37.74
N ALA A 656 -3.02 3.57 36.51
CA ALA A 656 -1.66 3.27 36.09
C ALA A 656 -0.64 4.20 36.75
N ALA A 657 0.55 3.67 37.03
CA ALA A 657 1.71 4.43 37.51
C ALA A 657 2.92 4.18 36.60
N ARG A 658 3.92 5.06 36.67
CA ARG A 658 5.10 5.04 35.81
C ARG A 658 6.22 4.21 36.40
N ILE A 659 6.58 4.52 37.64
CA ILE A 659 7.54 3.78 38.46
C ILE A 659 7.13 3.89 39.93
N ALA A 660 7.43 2.86 40.71
CA ALA A 660 7.13 2.79 42.13
C ALA A 660 8.24 2.08 42.92
N GLY A 661 8.22 2.24 44.24
CA GLY A 661 9.17 1.58 45.13
C GLY A 661 8.86 1.82 46.59
N GLU A 662 9.90 1.72 47.43
CA GLU A 662 9.81 1.86 48.88
C GLU A 662 10.69 3.01 49.37
N ILE A 663 10.30 3.62 50.49
CA ILE A 663 11.09 4.57 51.26
C ILE A 663 11.26 3.98 52.67
N ARG A 664 12.49 3.79 53.12
CA ARG A 664 12.83 3.19 54.42
C ARG A 664 13.57 4.19 55.28
N ASN A 665 13.24 4.28 56.56
CA ASN A 665 14.00 5.14 57.48
C ASN A 665 15.34 4.47 57.82
N LYS A 666 16.42 5.25 57.84
CA LYS A 666 17.76 4.86 58.32
C LYS A 666 18.25 5.71 59.50
N GLY A 667 17.36 6.44 60.15
CA GLY A 667 17.67 7.32 61.27
C GLY A 667 17.99 8.73 60.77
N ASP A 668 19.15 8.90 60.16
CA ASP A 668 19.63 10.22 59.72
C ASP A 668 19.11 10.62 58.32
N PHE A 669 18.61 9.65 57.54
CA PHE A 669 18.11 9.86 56.19
C PHE A 669 17.07 8.79 55.79
N TRP A 670 16.36 9.07 54.70
CA TRP A 670 15.42 8.17 54.05
C TRP A 670 16.05 7.46 52.86
N GLN A 671 15.98 6.14 52.82
CA GLN A 671 16.51 5.34 51.74
C GLN A 671 15.40 4.98 50.74
N VAL A 672 15.60 5.31 49.46
CA VAL A 672 14.61 5.14 48.38
C VAL A 672 15.08 4.08 47.40
N ASN A 673 14.20 3.14 47.06
CA ASN A 673 14.44 2.10 46.04
C ASN A 673 13.31 2.07 44.99
N HIS A 674 13.45 1.24 43.95
CA HIS A 674 12.44 0.99 42.92
C HIS A 674 11.73 -0.37 43.10
N PHE A 675 11.69 -0.91 44.31
CA PHE A 675 11.15 -2.25 44.57
C PHE A 675 9.63 -2.23 44.60
N SER A 676 9.03 -2.48 43.44
CA SER A 676 7.60 -2.73 43.29
C SER A 676 7.35 -3.85 42.30
N GLY A 677 6.78 -4.96 42.77
CA GLY A 677 6.28 -6.04 41.91
C GLY A 677 5.07 -5.65 41.05
N ARG A 678 4.52 -4.45 41.26
CA ARG A 678 3.29 -3.98 40.62
C ARG A 678 3.56 -3.06 39.43
N TYR A 679 4.58 -2.21 39.55
CA TYR A 679 4.85 -1.16 38.57
C TYR A 679 6.31 -1.09 38.07
N SER A 680 7.25 -1.79 38.70
CA SER A 680 8.70 -1.60 38.43
C SER A 680 9.45 -2.89 38.05
N SER A 681 8.78 -4.05 38.11
CA SER A 681 9.41 -5.36 37.97
C SER A 681 9.74 -5.76 36.53
N ASP A 682 9.22 -5.06 35.54
CA ASP A 682 9.36 -5.36 34.10
C ASP A 682 10.38 -4.46 33.38
N TYR A 683 10.85 -3.39 34.02
CA TYR A 683 11.95 -2.55 33.50
C TYR A 683 13.28 -3.31 33.50
N SER A 684 14.14 -2.99 32.54
CA SER A 684 15.54 -3.46 32.50
C SER A 684 16.38 -2.84 33.64
N PRO A 685 17.52 -3.44 34.01
CA PRO A 685 18.38 -2.90 35.07
C PRO A 685 18.79 -1.44 34.85
N ALA A 686 19.13 -1.07 33.61
CA ALA A 686 19.52 0.30 33.26
C ALA A 686 18.37 1.30 33.40
N GLU A 687 17.16 0.93 32.94
CA GLU A 687 15.95 1.74 33.08
C GLU A 687 15.60 1.98 34.55
N ARG A 688 15.65 0.93 35.38
CA ARG A 688 15.36 1.03 36.82
C ARG A 688 16.29 2.03 37.51
N VAL A 689 17.59 1.99 37.22
CA VAL A 689 18.57 2.93 37.77
C VAL A 689 18.29 4.35 37.29
N LYS A 690 18.07 4.55 35.98
CA LYS A 690 17.76 5.87 35.39
C LYS A 690 16.51 6.48 36.03
N TYR A 691 15.41 5.74 36.04
CA TYR A 691 14.12 6.22 36.53
C TYR A 691 14.12 6.42 38.05
N LEU A 692 14.79 5.55 38.82
CA LEU A 692 14.96 5.76 40.26
C LEU A 692 15.74 7.04 40.56
N LYS A 693 16.84 7.30 39.84
CA LYS A 693 17.62 8.53 40.02
C LYS A 693 16.76 9.78 39.76
N ASN A 694 15.93 9.76 38.72
CA ASN A 694 15.01 10.87 38.42
C ASN A 694 13.89 11.00 39.47
N ALA A 695 13.33 9.88 39.92
CA ALA A 695 12.31 9.86 40.96
C ALA A 695 12.87 10.41 42.29
N LEU A 696 14.10 10.05 42.65
CA LEU A 696 14.79 10.58 43.84
C LEU A 696 14.97 12.10 43.76
N LEU A 697 15.42 12.62 42.61
CA LEU A 697 15.51 14.08 42.41
C LEU A 697 14.16 14.76 42.61
N LYS A 698 13.08 14.15 42.10
CA LYS A 698 11.72 14.65 42.30
C LYS A 698 11.33 14.62 43.79
N ILE A 699 11.54 13.51 44.49
CA ILE A 699 11.24 13.37 45.91
C ILE A 699 12.00 14.43 46.73
N ARG A 700 13.31 14.59 46.50
CA ARG A 700 14.13 15.63 47.14
C ARG A 700 13.62 17.04 46.85
N SER A 701 13.16 17.31 45.63
CA SER A 701 12.58 18.62 45.29
C SER A 701 11.24 18.86 45.99
N LEU A 702 10.49 17.80 46.28
CA LEU A 702 9.20 17.87 46.97
C LEU A 702 9.36 17.99 48.49
N PHE A 703 10.45 17.45 49.05
CA PHE A 703 10.73 17.45 50.49
C PHE A 703 12.15 17.94 50.76
N PRO A 704 12.42 19.26 50.64
CA PRO A 704 13.77 19.81 50.76
C PRO A 704 14.33 19.79 52.19
N LEU A 705 13.47 19.56 53.21
CA LEU A 705 13.88 19.47 54.62
C LEU A 705 14.35 18.07 55.04
N ASP A 706 14.12 17.05 54.21
CA ASP A 706 14.52 15.68 54.46
C ASP A 706 15.71 15.27 53.56
N THR A 707 16.59 14.44 54.10
CA THR A 707 17.68 13.83 53.32
C THR A 707 17.21 12.51 52.75
N PHE A 708 17.27 12.34 51.43
CA PHE A 708 16.96 11.08 50.75
C PHE A 708 18.17 10.53 50.01
N GLU A 709 18.41 9.22 50.08
CA GLU A 709 19.50 8.53 49.37
C GLU A 709 18.99 7.31 48.59
N VAL A 710 19.73 6.88 47.57
CA VAL A 710 19.42 5.66 46.82
C VAL A 710 19.77 4.44 47.66
N PHE A 711 18.95 3.39 47.57
CA PHE A 711 19.33 2.05 48.00
C PHE A 711 20.34 1.46 46.99
N ASP A 712 21.64 1.53 47.30
CA ASP A 712 22.67 0.81 46.53
C ASP A 712 22.65 -0.68 46.91
N ALA A 713 22.12 -1.53 46.03
CA ALA A 713 22.28 -2.98 46.09
C ALA A 713 22.56 -3.57 44.72
#